data_AF-A0A932C625-F1
#
_entry.id   AF-A0A932C625-F1
#
_cell.length_a   1.000
_cell.length_b   1.000
_cell.length_c   1.000
_cell.angle_alpha   90.00
_cell.angle_beta   90.00
_cell.angle_gamma   90.00
#
_symmetry.space_group_name_H-M   'P 1'
#
loop_
_entity.id
_entity.type
_entity.pdbx_description
1 polymer ?
#
loop_
_entity_poly.entity_id
_entity_poly.type
_entity_poly.pdbx_seq_one_letter_code
_entity_poly.pdbx_strand_id
1 'polypeptide(L)'
;MKHWRFFFAAALIAATWLLRAPGLDKKIWNVDEAVTFTMAQQILAGDVPYRDAVDQRNPLAPYAQAVVAAVTGDWNLYAQHTVLALMIGLTAVLLWRTARRFGDEATGVAGALWFIVLALMLPSVRDTMPAHTAWYLVFFSTAGFWALAAAWNSGRPAWAAAAGMSFGLSVLAKQPGVLDFGVALVLGALGAWARPDRRKETVRLGLALLAGFAAPLLATGIYFAAKGAWADLVYYTWTYNNALYVPEVPWLKRWSMAQVPFALAWEYHPAVVVLGVTAAVVLLLRAARILFRRPADFDLPAWLILGWCASGLISTTLSGRNFTHYSIQLIPGLSLACGWVSARIWDAGRSWAGGKALRLALAFAAAAGLSAWLLAPIPARIRAFDLPEPGSDTVAELIRRHTGPRERIFVWGYTPEVYAMSERLPATRFLYNTFVTGLIPWTNLDPLKNTDYAIVPGARDSFLADWKAHPPVLVADGRSQRGFMKYPLDKQAWLWPLIERDYARVETAATEPIGFWLFRRMETVPPAPAPAGLPVSGEVQLRVASAQAGETAQLAVQTPAGIAGVELYRDGVLYRRLNCAALAPVSVVFFLPAADWSDRVRRLQAVALGPQGTRLASAALELQATRPSAIIGGPTLDFDGQIVAALESSTLNGGPMLLKPDNPGHWDAHPPSRIVYPWLPGMSSLAFAYGIEEPALAREPPNHTDGVEVVVQVEDAAGKVSTVYRYHFDRELARRARGQTVGYTPLPKGGPGRIILQMTPGPDVNAAYDWSYWLWLRASRSPLALLAGGKTFFPLRLESQSEPRQTEFNGRFITVAAAPSVIEFATTPDMDELSGGFGLHDTAWFRQEKTTPVDFVISLVKPDGTEARVLERTLDPAHRAADRGTQSFQFRLPQPVAGRLRFSAHPRARLDNAHAYWTGLNINLLRTALGFRGGQIPAHPDTEGRFGFLNSSEDGRDCVVAHAPASLVYEWREGMNRLTAEYGLISAAYTKNETEGVVFVVEARASDGTARELFRRHLAPMTRPEDRGAQKLSVAIPPLPGGRLILRTLPPASGNLNAAWSYWRDLLAEP
;
A
#
# COMPACT_ATOMS: atom_id res chain seq x y z
N MET A 1 36.81 -13.56 -48.33
CA MET A 1 36.68 -13.54 -46.84
C MET A 1 36.25 -12.21 -46.21
N LYS A 2 36.42 -11.02 -46.83
CA LYS A 2 35.97 -9.74 -46.24
C LYS A 2 34.46 -9.46 -46.43
N HIS A 3 33.84 -9.93 -47.52
CA HIS A 3 32.43 -9.64 -47.84
C HIS A 3 31.42 -10.25 -46.86
N TRP A 4 31.58 -11.52 -46.45
CA TRP A 4 30.63 -12.17 -45.53
C TRP A 4 30.52 -11.43 -44.19
N ARG A 5 31.62 -10.83 -43.71
CA ARG A 5 31.68 -10.08 -42.45
C ARG A 5 30.84 -8.81 -42.49
N PHE A 6 30.80 -8.17 -43.66
CA PHE A 6 29.94 -7.01 -43.88
C PHE A 6 28.46 -7.44 -43.90
N PHE A 7 28.14 -8.49 -44.67
CA PHE A 7 26.78 -9.02 -44.73
C PHE A 7 26.28 -9.51 -43.36
N PHE A 8 27.14 -10.16 -42.57
CA PHE A 8 26.79 -10.61 -41.23
C PHE A 8 26.50 -9.43 -40.29
N ALA A 9 27.33 -8.38 -40.31
CA ALA A 9 27.07 -7.18 -39.53
C ALA A 9 25.75 -6.51 -39.93
N ALA A 10 25.49 -6.39 -41.24
CA ALA A 10 24.23 -5.86 -41.76
C ALA A 10 23.04 -6.75 -41.36
N ALA A 11 23.19 -8.08 -41.38
CA ALA A 11 22.16 -9.02 -40.96
C ALA A 11 21.84 -8.91 -39.46
N LEU A 12 22.83 -8.71 -38.58
CA LEU A 12 22.60 -8.50 -37.14
C LEU A 12 21.78 -7.21 -36.89
N ILE A 13 22.13 -6.13 -37.59
CA ILE A 13 21.40 -4.85 -37.49
C ILE A 13 19.97 -5.00 -38.02
N ALA A 14 19.82 -5.58 -39.21
CA ALA A 14 18.52 -5.81 -39.82
C ALA A 14 17.63 -6.73 -38.97
N ALA A 15 18.17 -7.81 -38.42
CA ALA A 15 17.44 -8.73 -37.54
C ALA A 15 16.96 -8.01 -36.26
N THR A 16 17.81 -7.20 -35.65
CA THR A 16 17.44 -6.42 -34.45
C THR A 16 16.33 -5.42 -34.77
N TRP A 17 16.42 -4.74 -35.91
CA TRP A 17 15.39 -3.81 -36.36
C TRP A 17 14.07 -4.52 -36.64
N LEU A 18 14.09 -5.62 -37.42
CA LEU A 18 12.88 -6.39 -37.76
C LEU A 18 12.17 -6.95 -36.53
N LEU A 19 12.92 -7.42 -35.54
CA LEU A 19 12.37 -7.93 -34.28
C LEU A 19 11.72 -6.85 -33.42
N ARG A 20 12.08 -5.58 -33.61
CA ARG A 20 11.52 -4.42 -32.91
C ARG A 20 10.49 -3.65 -33.75
N ALA A 21 10.45 -3.90 -35.06
CA ALA A 21 9.58 -3.21 -36.01
C ALA A 21 8.11 -3.12 -35.58
N PRO A 22 7.48 -4.20 -35.03
CA PRO A 22 6.08 -4.14 -34.60
C PRO A 22 5.79 -3.11 -33.48
N GLY A 23 6.81 -2.66 -32.76
CA GLY A 23 6.67 -1.71 -31.67
C GLY A 23 7.23 -0.31 -31.94
N LEU A 24 7.70 -0.01 -33.16
CA LEU A 24 8.29 1.30 -33.44
C LEU A 24 7.26 2.43 -33.37
N ASP A 25 6.01 2.16 -33.78
CA ASP A 25 4.91 3.14 -33.83
C ASP A 25 4.23 3.37 -32.47
N LYS A 26 4.52 2.54 -31.46
CA LYS A 26 3.97 2.77 -30.12
C LYS A 26 4.51 4.09 -29.61
N LYS A 27 3.62 4.98 -29.13
CA LYS A 27 4.03 6.30 -28.63
C LYS A 27 4.98 6.15 -27.44
N ILE A 28 4.49 5.67 -26.31
CA ILE A 28 5.28 5.48 -25.09
C ILE A 28 5.14 4.05 -24.59
N TRP A 29 6.27 3.43 -24.23
CA TRP A 29 6.30 2.08 -23.66
C TRP A 29 6.10 2.05 -22.16
N ASN A 30 6.71 2.99 -21.44
CA ASN A 30 6.64 3.06 -19.98
C ASN A 30 7.03 4.46 -19.45
N VAL A 31 6.91 4.61 -18.13
CA VAL A 31 7.25 5.83 -17.38
C VAL A 31 8.70 6.25 -17.54
N ASP A 32 9.64 5.31 -17.64
CA ASP A 32 11.08 5.60 -17.69
C ASP A 32 11.47 6.32 -18.98
N GLU A 33 10.91 5.88 -20.11
CA GLU A 33 11.06 6.52 -21.42
C GLU A 33 10.36 7.86 -21.49
N ALA A 34 9.13 7.95 -20.97
CA ALA A 34 8.39 9.21 -20.95
C ALA A 34 9.17 10.34 -20.28
N VAL A 35 9.84 10.06 -19.17
CA VAL A 35 10.68 11.06 -18.48
C VAL A 35 11.86 11.48 -19.35
N THR A 36 12.69 10.55 -19.83
CA THR A 36 13.90 10.93 -20.59
C THR A 36 13.54 11.61 -21.90
N PHE A 37 12.44 11.20 -22.53
CA PHE A 37 11.98 11.77 -23.78
C PHE A 37 11.41 13.17 -23.60
N THR A 38 10.63 13.40 -22.55
CA THR A 38 10.13 14.75 -22.23
C THR A 38 11.28 15.67 -21.84
N MET A 39 12.26 15.21 -21.06
CA MET A 39 13.48 15.96 -20.75
C MET A 39 14.28 16.31 -22.02
N ALA A 40 14.29 15.44 -23.03
CA ALA A 40 14.92 15.75 -24.32
C ALA A 40 14.27 16.95 -25.01
N GLN A 41 12.93 17.05 -24.96
CA GLN A 41 12.20 18.21 -25.50
C GLN A 41 12.47 19.49 -24.69
N GLN A 42 12.60 19.36 -23.37
CA GLN A 42 13.01 20.48 -22.50
C GLN A 42 14.42 20.99 -22.83
N ILE A 43 15.37 20.08 -23.08
CA ILE A 43 16.73 20.43 -23.52
C ILE A 43 16.69 21.22 -24.83
N LEU A 44 15.86 20.80 -25.79
CA LEU A 44 15.68 21.54 -27.06
C LEU A 44 15.03 22.90 -26.86
N ALA A 45 14.18 23.05 -25.85
CA ALA A 45 13.59 24.32 -25.44
C ALA A 45 14.57 25.24 -24.67
N GLY A 46 15.79 24.77 -24.35
CA GLY A 46 16.83 25.53 -23.67
C GLY A 46 16.93 25.27 -22.15
N ASP A 47 16.14 24.34 -21.61
CA ASP A 47 16.18 23.95 -20.20
C ASP A 47 17.48 23.15 -19.91
N VAL A 48 18.08 23.39 -18.74
CA VAL A 48 19.25 22.64 -18.25
C VAL A 48 18.77 21.54 -17.30
N PRO A 49 19.07 20.25 -17.56
CA PRO A 49 18.69 19.16 -16.66
C PRO A 49 19.13 19.37 -15.20
N TYR A 50 18.38 18.79 -14.27
CA TYR A 50 18.48 18.92 -12.80
C TYR A 50 18.16 20.30 -12.23
N ARG A 51 18.54 21.37 -12.92
CA ARG A 51 18.14 22.74 -12.57
C ARG A 51 16.71 23.03 -13.03
N ASP A 52 16.40 22.76 -14.29
CA ASP A 52 15.13 23.12 -14.93
C ASP A 52 14.28 21.88 -15.31
N ALA A 53 14.86 20.67 -15.20
CA ALA A 53 14.18 19.39 -15.46
C ALA A 53 14.77 18.28 -14.59
N VAL A 54 14.03 17.84 -13.57
CA VAL A 54 14.58 16.99 -12.50
C VAL A 54 14.36 15.50 -12.76
N ASP A 55 15.44 14.72 -12.60
CA ASP A 55 15.43 13.26 -12.57
C ASP A 55 16.62 12.72 -11.77
N GLN A 56 16.54 11.48 -11.29
CA GLN A 56 17.61 10.86 -10.48
C GLN A 56 18.65 10.06 -11.29
N ARG A 57 18.50 9.96 -12.62
CA ARG A 57 19.44 9.23 -13.51
C ARG A 57 20.47 10.20 -14.11
N ASN A 58 21.59 9.66 -14.57
CA ASN A 58 22.66 10.45 -15.20
C ASN A 58 22.24 11.04 -16.58
N PRO A 59 22.90 12.12 -17.04
CA PRO A 59 22.30 13.01 -18.04
C PRO A 59 22.40 12.53 -19.49
N LEU A 60 23.16 11.49 -19.81
CA LEU A 60 23.47 11.19 -21.21
C LEU A 60 22.23 10.79 -22.03
N ALA A 61 21.31 10.03 -21.44
CA ALA A 61 20.12 9.55 -22.16
C ALA A 61 19.22 10.68 -22.70
N PRO A 62 18.77 11.66 -21.89
CA PRO A 62 17.97 12.76 -22.40
C PRO A 62 18.72 13.62 -23.43
N TYR A 63 20.04 13.84 -23.28
CA TYR A 63 20.83 14.53 -24.32
C TYR A 63 20.94 13.72 -25.62
N ALA A 64 21.13 12.40 -25.54
CA ALA A 64 21.18 11.55 -26.72
C ALA A 64 19.84 11.55 -27.47
N GLN A 65 18.73 11.52 -26.73
CA GLN A 65 17.39 11.64 -27.30
C GLN A 65 17.14 13.04 -27.89
N ALA A 66 17.66 14.09 -27.25
CA ALA A 66 17.56 15.46 -27.77
C ALA A 66 18.32 15.61 -29.10
N VAL A 67 19.49 14.99 -29.25
CA VAL A 67 20.22 14.97 -30.52
C VAL A 67 19.41 14.29 -31.63
N VAL A 68 18.74 13.17 -31.32
CA VAL A 68 17.87 12.50 -32.31
C VAL A 68 16.72 13.42 -32.69
N ALA A 69 16.01 13.99 -31.72
CA ALA A 69 14.89 14.90 -31.97
C ALA A 69 15.31 16.17 -32.74
N ALA A 70 16.48 16.75 -32.46
CA ALA A 70 17.02 17.89 -33.20
C ALA A 70 17.22 17.62 -34.69
N VAL A 71 17.46 16.35 -35.07
CA VAL A 71 17.68 15.93 -36.46
C VAL A 71 16.38 15.46 -37.12
N THR A 72 15.51 14.76 -36.39
CA THR A 72 14.32 14.09 -36.94
C THR A 72 13.00 14.80 -36.65
N GLY A 73 13.04 15.93 -35.95
CA GLY A 73 11.88 16.69 -35.48
C GLY A 73 11.49 16.40 -34.04
N ASP A 74 10.86 17.39 -33.41
CA ASP A 74 10.33 17.33 -32.04
C ASP A 74 9.27 16.22 -31.91
N TRP A 75 9.12 15.67 -30.70
CA TRP A 75 8.12 14.64 -30.36
C TRP A 75 8.10 13.36 -31.25
N ASN A 76 9.15 13.10 -32.03
CA ASN A 76 9.24 11.93 -32.93
C ASN A 76 9.75 10.64 -32.24
N LEU A 77 8.86 9.93 -31.54
CA LEU A 77 9.18 8.68 -30.84
C LEU A 77 9.55 7.52 -31.77
N TYR A 78 8.97 7.47 -32.97
CA TYR A 78 9.33 6.47 -33.98
C TYR A 78 10.82 6.53 -34.34
N ALA A 79 11.36 7.75 -34.53
CA ALA A 79 12.78 7.95 -34.77
C ALA A 79 13.63 7.49 -33.58
N GLN A 80 13.20 7.75 -32.34
CA GLN A 80 13.90 7.29 -31.13
C GLN A 80 13.96 5.76 -31.08
N HIS A 81 12.84 5.08 -31.27
CA HIS A 81 12.77 3.61 -31.29
C HIS A 81 13.61 3.01 -32.43
N THR A 82 13.64 3.68 -33.58
CA THR A 82 14.47 3.27 -34.73
C THR A 82 15.96 3.39 -34.42
N VAL A 83 16.40 4.54 -33.89
CA VAL A 83 17.81 4.76 -33.51
C VAL A 83 18.23 3.76 -32.43
N LEU A 84 17.38 3.51 -31.43
CA LEU A 84 17.60 2.49 -30.42
C LEU A 84 17.76 1.09 -31.02
N ALA A 85 16.90 0.70 -31.96
CA ALA A 85 17.00 -0.60 -32.63
C ALA A 85 18.33 -0.76 -33.38
N LEU A 86 18.76 0.29 -34.09
CA LEU A 86 20.06 0.32 -34.77
C LEU A 86 21.23 0.26 -33.77
N MET A 87 21.13 0.95 -32.64
CA MET A 87 22.14 0.94 -31.57
C MET A 87 22.29 -0.45 -30.93
N ILE A 88 21.18 -1.14 -30.68
CA ILE A 88 21.22 -2.52 -30.16
C ILE A 88 21.83 -3.46 -31.21
N GLY A 89 21.49 -3.30 -32.50
CA GLY A 89 22.12 -4.07 -33.58
C GLY A 89 23.63 -3.81 -33.67
N LEU A 90 24.07 -2.56 -33.53
CA LEU A 90 25.49 -2.20 -33.48
C LEU A 90 26.18 -2.77 -32.24
N THR A 91 25.48 -2.87 -31.12
CA THR A 91 25.99 -3.55 -29.91
C THR A 91 26.30 -5.02 -30.21
N ALA A 92 25.41 -5.73 -30.91
CA ALA A 92 25.66 -7.12 -31.32
C ALA A 92 26.92 -7.23 -32.21
N VAL A 93 27.11 -6.29 -33.15
CA VAL A 93 28.30 -6.23 -34.01
C VAL A 93 29.58 -5.98 -33.19
N LEU A 94 29.53 -5.06 -32.23
CA LEU A 94 30.66 -4.77 -31.35
C LEU A 94 30.99 -6.00 -30.49
N LEU A 95 29.99 -6.69 -29.94
CA LEU A 95 30.15 -7.89 -29.13
C LEU A 95 30.87 -9.01 -29.91
N TRP A 96 30.41 -9.28 -31.14
CA TRP A 96 31.09 -10.23 -32.05
C TRP A 96 32.55 -9.83 -32.29
N ARG A 97 32.78 -8.55 -32.59
CA ARG A 97 34.13 -8.03 -32.87
C ARG A 97 35.05 -8.07 -31.65
N THR A 98 34.52 -7.96 -30.44
CA THR A 98 35.29 -8.08 -29.19
C THR A 98 35.87 -9.48 -29.05
N ALA A 99 35.04 -10.53 -29.12
CA ALA A 99 35.52 -11.92 -29.04
C ALA A 99 36.48 -12.27 -30.18
N ARG A 100 36.19 -11.81 -31.42
CA ARG A 100 37.08 -11.98 -32.56
C ARG A 100 38.46 -11.35 -32.33
N ARG A 101 38.53 -10.19 -31.67
CA ARG A 101 39.83 -9.57 -31.34
C ARG A 101 40.65 -10.42 -30.37
N PHE A 102 40.00 -11.20 -29.53
CA PHE A 102 40.70 -12.17 -28.68
C PHE A 102 40.98 -13.51 -29.37
N GLY A 103 40.75 -13.61 -30.69
CA GLY A 103 41.06 -14.81 -31.48
C GLY A 103 39.93 -15.84 -31.54
N ASP A 104 38.75 -15.55 -31.00
CA ASP A 104 37.61 -16.49 -30.97
C ASP A 104 36.41 -15.91 -31.74
N GLU A 105 36.45 -16.05 -33.07
CA GLU A 105 35.37 -15.55 -33.96
C GLU A 105 34.08 -16.37 -33.80
N ALA A 106 34.18 -17.66 -33.46
CA ALA A 106 33.03 -18.54 -33.27
C ALA A 106 32.21 -18.16 -32.02
N THR A 107 32.88 -17.96 -30.88
CA THR A 107 32.25 -17.41 -29.66
C THR A 107 31.63 -16.05 -29.93
N GLY A 108 32.30 -15.20 -30.72
CA GLY A 108 31.75 -13.90 -31.10
C GLY A 108 30.48 -13.97 -31.93
N VAL A 109 30.44 -14.84 -32.95
CA VAL A 109 29.26 -15.01 -33.81
C VAL A 109 28.10 -15.55 -32.97
N ALA A 110 28.33 -16.62 -32.22
CA ALA A 110 27.31 -17.21 -31.36
C ALA A 110 26.83 -16.23 -30.28
N GLY A 111 27.74 -15.47 -29.67
CA GLY A 111 27.43 -14.47 -28.67
C GLY A 111 26.59 -13.31 -29.21
N ALA A 112 26.87 -12.83 -30.42
CA ALA A 112 26.04 -11.79 -31.04
C ALA A 112 24.62 -12.28 -31.36
N LEU A 113 24.46 -13.55 -31.77
CA LEU A 113 23.14 -14.14 -32.00
C LEU A 113 22.36 -14.32 -30.69
N TRP A 114 23.01 -14.81 -29.64
CA TRP A 114 22.42 -14.86 -28.29
C TRP A 114 22.06 -13.47 -27.79
N PHE A 115 22.87 -12.46 -28.06
CA PHE A 115 22.58 -11.08 -27.66
C PHE A 115 21.30 -10.56 -28.30
N ILE A 116 21.08 -10.76 -29.61
CA ILE A 116 19.85 -10.31 -30.27
C ILE A 116 18.62 -10.96 -29.61
N VAL A 117 18.70 -12.28 -29.36
CA VAL A 117 17.62 -13.02 -28.70
C VAL A 117 17.40 -12.49 -27.29
N LEU A 118 18.42 -12.46 -26.45
CA LEU A 118 18.31 -12.06 -25.04
C LEU A 118 17.95 -10.59 -24.88
N ALA A 119 18.38 -9.72 -25.80
CA ALA A 119 17.98 -8.32 -25.80
C ALA A 119 16.47 -8.16 -25.97
N LEU A 120 15.83 -9.02 -26.77
CA LEU A 120 14.38 -9.03 -26.92
C LEU A 120 13.67 -9.79 -25.79
N MET A 121 14.28 -10.88 -25.32
CA MET A 121 13.59 -11.93 -24.58
C MET A 121 13.88 -12.01 -23.08
N LEU A 122 15.01 -11.48 -22.60
CA LEU A 122 15.33 -11.60 -21.18
C LEU A 122 14.49 -10.62 -20.32
N PRO A 123 14.40 -9.31 -20.64
CA PRO A 123 13.48 -8.42 -19.95
C PRO A 123 12.04 -8.61 -20.44
N SER A 124 11.09 -8.05 -19.70
CA SER A 124 9.71 -7.93 -20.16
C SER A 124 9.63 -7.07 -21.43
N VAL A 125 8.63 -7.29 -22.28
CA VAL A 125 8.44 -6.51 -23.51
C VAL A 125 8.36 -5.01 -23.22
N ARG A 126 7.69 -4.62 -22.13
CA ARG A 126 7.57 -3.22 -21.68
C ARG A 126 8.87 -2.57 -21.25
N ASP A 127 9.90 -3.36 -20.91
CA ASP A 127 11.22 -2.88 -20.50
C ASP A 127 12.28 -2.99 -21.63
N THR A 128 12.05 -3.89 -22.57
CA THR A 128 12.93 -4.12 -23.72
C THR A 128 12.74 -3.10 -24.84
N MET A 129 11.50 -2.72 -25.11
CA MET A 129 11.14 -1.82 -26.21
C MET A 129 11.48 -0.32 -26.00
N PRO A 130 11.38 0.25 -24.78
CA PRO A 130 11.67 1.66 -24.58
C PRO A 130 13.16 2.02 -24.75
N ALA A 131 13.42 3.29 -25.05
CA ALA A 131 14.73 3.94 -25.02
C ALA A 131 15.28 4.14 -23.59
N HIS A 132 15.41 3.04 -22.86
CA HIS A 132 15.88 3.02 -21.48
C HIS A 132 17.37 3.40 -21.37
N THR A 133 17.73 4.15 -20.31
CA THR A 133 19.13 4.42 -19.90
C THR A 133 20.06 3.19 -19.92
N ALA A 134 19.54 1.99 -19.65
CA ALA A 134 20.32 0.76 -19.62
C ALA A 134 20.82 0.32 -21.02
N TRP A 135 20.08 0.63 -22.09
CA TRP A 135 20.51 0.33 -23.45
C TRP A 135 21.69 1.21 -23.89
N TYR A 136 21.68 2.49 -23.52
CA TYR A 136 22.81 3.39 -23.74
C TYR A 136 24.04 2.92 -22.95
N LEU A 137 23.87 2.53 -21.67
CA LEU A 137 24.94 1.93 -20.86
C LEU A 137 25.54 0.71 -21.57
N VAL A 138 24.71 -0.24 -21.99
CA VAL A 138 25.16 -1.48 -22.63
C VAL A 138 25.90 -1.20 -23.94
N PHE A 139 25.42 -0.26 -24.75
CA PHE A 139 26.10 0.14 -25.98
C PHE A 139 27.51 0.70 -25.71
N PHE A 140 27.62 1.69 -24.83
CA PHE A 140 28.90 2.32 -24.52
C PHE A 140 29.86 1.39 -23.76
N SER A 141 29.34 0.55 -22.87
CA SER A 141 30.14 -0.49 -22.20
C SER A 141 30.71 -1.50 -23.20
N THR A 142 29.89 -1.97 -24.15
CA THR A 142 30.35 -2.89 -25.20
C THR A 142 31.37 -2.25 -26.12
N ALA A 143 31.20 -0.97 -26.47
CA ALA A 143 32.19 -0.19 -27.20
C ALA A 143 33.51 -0.05 -26.40
N GLY A 144 33.40 0.15 -25.08
CA GLY A 144 34.52 0.18 -24.14
C GLY A 144 35.33 -1.11 -24.14
N PHE A 145 34.69 -2.26 -23.96
CA PHE A 145 35.37 -3.56 -24.01
C PHE A 145 35.93 -3.89 -25.41
N TRP A 146 35.23 -3.49 -26.47
CA TRP A 146 35.73 -3.64 -27.84
C TRP A 146 37.02 -2.83 -28.07
N ALA A 147 37.04 -1.56 -27.63
CA ALA A 147 38.21 -0.68 -27.73
C ALA A 147 39.35 -1.15 -26.81
N LEU A 148 39.02 -1.67 -25.62
CA LEU A 148 39.98 -2.27 -24.70
C LEU A 148 40.67 -3.49 -25.33
N ALA A 149 39.92 -4.36 -26.01
CA ALA A 149 40.47 -5.47 -26.77
C ALA A 149 41.41 -4.98 -27.90
N ALA A 150 41.09 -3.85 -28.54
CA ALA A 150 41.95 -3.22 -29.53
C ALA A 150 43.26 -2.69 -28.91
N ALA A 151 43.16 -2.04 -27.76
CA ALA A 151 44.31 -1.53 -27.01
C ALA A 151 45.24 -2.66 -26.60
N TRP A 152 44.68 -3.75 -26.07
CA TRP A 152 45.42 -4.94 -25.64
C TRP A 152 46.22 -5.56 -26.79
N ASN A 153 45.62 -5.67 -27.98
CA ASN A 153 46.28 -6.28 -29.13
C ASN A 153 47.32 -5.38 -29.79
N SER A 154 47.10 -4.06 -29.78
CA SER A 154 47.92 -3.11 -30.53
C SER A 154 48.97 -2.38 -29.68
N GLY A 155 48.83 -2.38 -28.35
CA GLY A 155 49.67 -1.61 -27.43
C GLY A 155 49.48 -0.10 -27.50
N ARG A 156 48.48 0.38 -28.27
CA ARG A 156 48.30 1.82 -28.56
C ARG A 156 47.46 2.50 -27.48
N PRO A 157 47.96 3.58 -26.86
CA PRO A 157 47.23 4.32 -25.82
C PRO A 157 45.96 4.99 -26.32
N ALA A 158 45.87 5.35 -27.61
CA ALA A 158 44.67 5.94 -28.20
C ALA A 158 43.44 5.02 -28.08
N TRP A 159 43.61 3.71 -28.25
CA TRP A 159 42.53 2.74 -28.07
C TRP A 159 42.14 2.57 -26.60
N ALA A 160 43.11 2.67 -25.68
CA ALA A 160 42.83 2.64 -24.25
C ALA A 160 42.06 3.90 -23.82
N ALA A 161 42.45 5.08 -24.31
CA ALA A 161 41.71 6.32 -24.10
C ALA A 161 40.28 6.25 -24.67
N ALA A 162 40.10 5.70 -25.88
CA ALA A 162 38.77 5.47 -26.46
C ALA A 162 37.93 4.49 -25.63
N ALA A 163 38.53 3.44 -25.08
CA ALA A 163 37.87 2.54 -24.15
C ALA A 163 37.42 3.27 -22.88
N GLY A 164 38.30 4.09 -22.31
CA GLY A 164 38.02 4.91 -21.13
C GLY A 164 36.86 5.85 -21.38
N MET A 165 36.91 6.60 -22.48
CA MET A 165 35.84 7.52 -22.88
C MET A 165 34.50 6.80 -23.03
N SER A 166 34.50 5.61 -23.62
CA SER A 166 33.29 4.80 -23.75
C SER A 166 32.75 4.36 -22.38
N PHE A 167 33.61 3.94 -21.45
CA PHE A 167 33.17 3.64 -20.07
C PHE A 167 32.69 4.88 -19.30
N GLY A 168 33.29 6.04 -19.54
CA GLY A 168 32.81 7.30 -18.97
C GLY A 168 31.41 7.67 -19.48
N LEU A 169 31.15 7.48 -20.78
CA LEU A 169 29.81 7.61 -21.37
C LEU A 169 28.82 6.56 -20.83
N SER A 170 29.29 5.33 -20.60
CA SER A 170 28.48 4.28 -19.95
C SER A 170 28.02 4.70 -18.54
N VAL A 171 28.90 5.30 -17.74
CA VAL A 171 28.54 5.89 -16.44
C VAL A 171 27.55 7.03 -16.63
N LEU A 172 27.77 7.93 -17.58
CA LEU A 172 26.85 9.05 -17.84
C LEU A 172 25.48 8.60 -18.38
N ALA A 173 25.36 7.40 -18.96
CA ALA A 173 24.08 6.79 -19.29
C ALA A 173 23.36 6.30 -18.03
N LYS A 174 24.08 5.63 -17.12
CA LYS A 174 23.54 5.14 -15.85
C LYS A 174 24.68 4.87 -14.85
N GLN A 175 24.49 5.25 -13.59
CA GLN A 175 25.49 5.12 -12.52
C GLN A 175 26.15 3.73 -12.43
N PRO A 176 25.41 2.59 -12.58
CA PRO A 176 26.00 1.25 -12.51
C PRO A 176 27.02 0.92 -13.62
N GLY A 177 27.14 1.76 -14.66
CA GLY A 177 28.17 1.61 -15.70
C GLY A 177 29.60 1.66 -15.14
N VAL A 178 29.79 2.19 -13.91
CA VAL A 178 31.08 2.20 -13.21
C VAL A 178 31.58 0.79 -12.91
N LEU A 179 30.68 -0.19 -12.76
CA LEU A 179 31.04 -1.58 -12.50
C LEU A 179 31.79 -2.19 -13.70
N ASP A 180 31.36 -1.89 -14.92
CA ASP A 180 32.00 -2.38 -16.16
C ASP A 180 33.38 -1.76 -16.35
N PHE A 181 33.53 -0.48 -15.97
CA PHE A 181 34.85 0.15 -15.88
C PHE A 181 35.75 -0.54 -14.84
N GLY A 182 35.18 -0.88 -13.69
CA GLY A 182 35.86 -1.67 -12.66
C GLY A 182 36.37 -3.01 -13.19
N VAL A 183 35.58 -3.71 -14.01
CA VAL A 183 36.03 -4.93 -14.71
C VAL A 183 37.25 -4.62 -15.59
N ALA A 184 37.23 -3.56 -16.40
CA ALA A 184 38.38 -3.19 -17.23
C ALA A 184 39.65 -2.92 -16.41
N LEU A 185 39.53 -2.27 -15.24
CA LEU A 185 40.66 -2.04 -14.33
C LEU A 185 41.19 -3.35 -13.74
N VAL A 186 40.30 -4.26 -13.31
CA VAL A 186 40.68 -5.59 -12.80
C VAL A 186 41.40 -6.40 -13.88
N LEU A 187 40.90 -6.40 -15.12
CA LEU A 187 41.56 -7.07 -16.24
C LEU A 187 42.95 -6.48 -16.52
N GLY A 188 43.10 -5.16 -16.44
CA GLY A 188 44.41 -4.49 -16.55
C GLY A 188 45.38 -4.90 -15.43
N ALA A 189 44.91 -4.95 -14.19
CA ALA A 189 45.71 -5.35 -13.03
C ALA A 189 46.14 -6.83 -13.11
N LEU A 190 45.20 -7.74 -13.41
CA LEU A 190 45.49 -9.15 -13.63
C LEU A 190 46.45 -9.34 -14.82
N GLY A 191 46.29 -8.53 -15.86
CA GLY A 191 47.21 -8.47 -17.00
C GLY A 191 48.64 -8.07 -16.64
N ALA A 192 48.80 -7.01 -15.85
CA ALA A 192 50.10 -6.54 -15.37
C ALA A 192 50.77 -7.51 -14.38
N TRP A 193 49.96 -8.28 -13.64
CA TRP A 193 50.43 -9.35 -12.78
C TRP A 193 50.89 -10.58 -13.59
N ALA A 194 50.09 -11.00 -14.57
CA ALA A 194 50.39 -12.14 -15.42
C ALA A 194 51.48 -11.88 -16.48
N ARG A 195 51.73 -10.62 -16.87
CA ARG A 195 52.82 -10.28 -17.80
C ARG A 195 53.72 -9.20 -17.23
N PRO A 196 54.61 -9.54 -16.27
CA PRO A 196 55.53 -8.59 -15.66
C PRO A 196 56.42 -7.87 -16.68
N ASP A 197 56.79 -8.55 -17.76
CA ASP A 197 57.55 -8.02 -18.89
C ASP A 197 56.84 -6.85 -19.60
N ARG A 198 55.50 -6.87 -19.63
CA ARG A 198 54.67 -5.82 -20.24
C ARG A 198 54.09 -4.83 -19.23
N ARG A 199 54.47 -4.89 -17.96
CA ARG A 199 53.90 -4.04 -16.90
C ARG A 199 53.95 -2.54 -17.23
N LYS A 200 55.06 -2.04 -17.77
CA LYS A 200 55.19 -0.62 -18.17
C LYS A 200 54.19 -0.25 -19.27
N GLU A 201 54.01 -1.13 -20.25
CA GLU A 201 53.02 -0.96 -21.31
C GLU A 201 51.60 -0.95 -20.72
N THR A 202 51.27 -1.91 -19.87
CA THR A 202 49.95 -2.01 -19.22
C THR A 202 49.65 -0.79 -18.35
N VAL A 203 50.63 -0.28 -17.59
CA VAL A 203 50.47 0.96 -16.80
C VAL A 203 50.22 2.15 -17.71
N ARG A 204 50.97 2.30 -18.82
CA ARG A 204 50.74 3.36 -19.80
C ARG A 204 49.33 3.28 -20.41
N LEU A 205 48.87 2.09 -20.76
CA LEU A 205 47.50 1.87 -21.24
C LEU A 205 46.48 2.18 -20.15
N GLY A 206 46.74 1.80 -18.90
CA GLY A 206 45.89 2.11 -17.74
C GLY A 206 45.75 3.61 -17.48
N LEU A 207 46.84 4.38 -17.60
CA LEU A 207 46.80 5.84 -17.50
C LEU A 207 46.00 6.47 -18.64
N ALA A 208 46.18 5.99 -19.87
CA ALA A 208 45.39 6.45 -21.01
C ALA A 208 43.90 6.10 -20.86
N LEU A 209 43.59 4.90 -20.35
CA LEU A 209 42.24 4.45 -20.00
C LEU A 209 41.60 5.36 -18.95
N LEU A 210 42.31 5.68 -17.86
CA LEU A 210 41.84 6.59 -16.82
C LEU A 210 41.61 8.01 -17.33
N ALA A 211 42.54 8.54 -18.14
CA ALA A 211 42.39 9.85 -18.76
C ALA A 211 41.16 9.90 -19.69
N GLY A 212 40.98 8.86 -20.50
CA GLY A 212 39.80 8.70 -21.35
C GLY A 212 38.51 8.63 -20.55
N PHE A 213 38.49 7.90 -19.43
CA PHE A 213 37.33 7.78 -18.55
C PHE A 213 36.96 9.10 -17.86
N ALA A 214 37.97 9.84 -17.39
CA ALA A 214 37.76 11.13 -16.75
C ALA A 214 37.26 12.20 -17.74
N ALA A 215 37.69 12.16 -19.00
CA ALA A 215 37.38 13.20 -19.99
C ALA A 215 35.87 13.53 -20.15
N PRO A 216 34.96 12.58 -20.44
CA PRO A 216 33.53 12.89 -20.58
C PRO A 216 32.88 13.29 -19.24
N LEU A 217 33.36 12.74 -18.11
CA LEU A 217 32.86 13.09 -16.77
C LEU A 217 33.23 14.54 -16.41
N LEU A 218 34.49 14.92 -16.63
CA LEU A 218 34.97 16.28 -16.42
C LEU A 218 34.30 17.27 -17.36
N ALA A 219 34.14 16.93 -18.65
CA ALA A 219 33.41 17.77 -19.60
C ALA A 219 31.96 18.01 -19.16
N THR A 220 31.28 16.96 -18.67
CA THR A 220 29.93 17.07 -18.11
C THR A 220 29.92 17.94 -16.86
N GLY A 221 30.85 17.72 -15.93
CA GLY A 221 30.96 18.52 -14.70
C GLY A 221 31.21 20.00 -14.98
N ILE A 222 32.12 20.31 -15.91
CA ILE A 222 32.40 21.68 -16.35
C ILE A 222 31.16 22.31 -17.00
N TYR A 223 30.46 21.57 -17.86
CA TYR A 223 29.23 22.06 -18.48
C TYR A 223 28.16 22.44 -17.45
N PHE A 224 27.87 21.55 -16.49
CA PHE A 224 26.87 21.83 -15.45
C PHE A 224 27.34 22.91 -14.48
N ALA A 225 28.64 22.99 -14.16
CA ALA A 225 29.19 24.09 -13.37
C ALA A 225 29.04 25.45 -14.08
N ALA A 226 29.36 25.52 -15.38
CA ALA A 226 29.19 26.74 -16.19
C ALA A 226 27.72 27.17 -16.32
N LYS A 227 26.77 26.24 -16.19
CA LYS A 227 25.33 26.51 -16.17
C LYS A 227 24.76 26.75 -14.76
N GLY A 228 25.60 26.76 -13.71
CA GLY A 228 25.15 26.93 -12.33
C GLY A 228 24.33 25.75 -11.79
N ALA A 229 24.45 24.57 -12.40
CA ALA A 229 23.63 23.37 -12.14
C ALA A 229 24.45 22.19 -11.59
N TRP A 230 25.71 22.42 -11.19
CA TRP A 230 26.60 21.38 -10.64
C TRP A 230 26.05 20.78 -9.35
N ALA A 231 25.57 21.63 -8.43
CA ALA A 231 25.02 21.18 -7.15
C ALA A 231 23.78 20.29 -7.35
N ASP A 232 22.88 20.69 -8.26
CA ASP A 232 21.67 19.93 -8.59
C ASP A 232 22.00 18.59 -9.25
N LEU A 233 22.94 18.58 -10.22
CA LEU A 233 23.45 17.36 -10.84
C LEU A 233 23.92 16.37 -9.77
N VAL A 234 24.84 16.80 -8.90
CA VAL A 234 25.40 15.94 -7.84
C VAL A 234 24.31 15.48 -6.89
N TYR A 235 23.41 16.38 -6.49
CA TYR A 235 22.33 16.06 -5.57
C TYR A 235 21.41 14.97 -6.12
N TYR A 236 20.80 15.18 -7.29
CA TYR A 236 19.80 14.24 -7.80
C TYR A 236 20.41 12.91 -8.26
N THR A 237 21.59 12.94 -8.89
CA THR A 237 22.18 11.72 -9.45
C THR A 237 22.94 10.87 -8.43
N TRP A 238 23.46 11.47 -7.36
CA TRP A 238 24.27 10.75 -6.36
C TRP A 238 23.73 10.90 -4.95
N THR A 239 23.54 12.12 -4.44
CA THR A 239 23.15 12.32 -3.03
C THR A 239 21.78 11.72 -2.74
N TYR A 240 20.77 12.03 -3.55
CA TYR A 240 19.41 11.51 -3.41
C TYR A 240 19.38 9.98 -3.52
N ASN A 241 20.11 9.41 -4.49
CA ASN A 241 20.17 7.97 -4.67
C ASN A 241 20.79 7.25 -3.46
N ASN A 242 21.91 7.77 -2.93
CA ASN A 242 22.65 7.12 -1.85
C ASN A 242 22.08 7.39 -0.45
N ALA A 243 21.43 8.53 -0.23
CA ALA A 243 20.91 8.93 1.07
C ALA A 243 19.44 8.53 1.27
N LEU A 244 18.63 8.47 0.19
CA LEU A 244 17.18 8.29 0.28
C LEU A 244 16.69 7.10 -0.56
N TYR A 245 16.88 7.12 -1.88
CA TYR A 245 16.20 6.19 -2.80
C TYR A 245 16.61 4.71 -2.64
N VAL A 246 17.93 4.44 -2.57
CA VAL A 246 18.49 3.09 -2.42
C VAL A 246 18.37 2.60 -0.97
N PRO A 247 18.69 3.41 0.07
CA PRO A 247 18.48 3.08 1.49
C PRO A 247 17.09 2.56 1.85
N GLU A 248 16.05 3.03 1.17
CA GLU A 248 14.66 2.66 1.42
C GLU A 248 14.41 1.14 1.32
N VAL A 249 15.22 0.40 0.55
CA VAL A 249 15.16 -1.06 0.52
C VAL A 249 16.26 -1.64 1.43
N PRO A 250 15.96 -2.54 2.37
CA PRO A 250 16.98 -3.14 3.24
C PRO A 250 18.08 -3.87 2.47
N TRP A 251 19.32 -3.77 2.93
CA TRP A 251 20.50 -4.38 2.31
C TRP A 251 20.33 -5.85 1.92
N LEU A 252 19.80 -6.71 2.81
CA LEU A 252 19.65 -8.14 2.50
C LEU A 252 18.65 -8.39 1.35
N LYS A 253 17.58 -7.59 1.28
CA LYS A 253 16.60 -7.63 0.18
C LYS A 253 17.21 -7.14 -1.13
N ARG A 254 18.20 -6.25 -1.09
CA ARG A 254 18.95 -5.84 -2.28
C ARG A 254 19.69 -7.01 -2.91
N TRP A 255 20.43 -7.77 -2.10
CA TRP A 255 21.19 -8.94 -2.58
C TRP A 255 20.30 -10.06 -3.13
N SER A 256 19.10 -10.25 -2.58
CA SER A 256 18.18 -11.25 -3.12
C SER A 256 17.73 -10.95 -4.55
N MET A 257 17.90 -9.73 -5.07
CA MET A 257 17.59 -9.41 -6.47
C MET A 257 18.61 -9.99 -7.47
N ALA A 258 19.72 -10.57 -7.01
CA ALA A 258 20.62 -11.32 -7.88
C ALA A 258 19.94 -12.54 -8.54
N GLN A 259 18.83 -13.04 -7.96
CA GLN A 259 18.06 -14.16 -8.52
C GLN A 259 17.18 -13.77 -9.71
N VAL A 260 16.88 -12.47 -9.89
CA VAL A 260 15.88 -11.97 -10.86
C VAL A 260 16.23 -12.35 -12.30
N PRO A 261 17.46 -12.13 -12.81
CA PRO A 261 17.79 -12.52 -14.19
C PRO A 261 17.65 -14.03 -14.41
N PHE A 262 17.90 -14.85 -13.38
CA PHE A 262 17.76 -16.30 -13.47
C PHE A 262 16.30 -16.73 -13.46
N ALA A 263 15.45 -16.09 -12.67
CA ALA A 263 14.00 -16.34 -12.68
C ALA A 263 13.39 -15.99 -14.05
N LEU A 264 13.73 -14.82 -14.59
CA LEU A 264 13.32 -14.39 -15.94
C LEU A 264 13.80 -15.35 -17.03
N ALA A 265 15.08 -15.73 -16.96
CA ALA A 265 15.65 -16.68 -17.91
C ALA A 265 15.01 -18.07 -17.75
N TRP A 266 14.68 -18.54 -16.55
CA TRP A 266 14.08 -19.85 -16.32
C TRP A 266 12.64 -19.94 -16.83
N GLU A 267 11.86 -18.88 -16.67
CA GLU A 267 10.46 -18.82 -17.08
C GLU A 267 10.30 -18.94 -18.61
N TYR A 268 11.14 -18.23 -19.37
CA TYR A 268 11.01 -18.17 -20.83
C TYR A 268 12.08 -18.96 -21.58
N HIS A 269 13.27 -19.11 -21.01
CA HIS A 269 14.47 -19.60 -21.71
C HIS A 269 15.43 -20.44 -20.84
N PRO A 270 15.00 -21.57 -20.22
CA PRO A 270 15.84 -22.34 -19.28
C PRO A 270 17.20 -22.77 -19.83
N ALA A 271 17.34 -22.96 -21.16
CA ALA A 271 18.62 -23.25 -21.79
C ALA A 271 19.67 -22.13 -21.56
N VAL A 272 19.25 -20.87 -21.44
CA VAL A 272 20.14 -19.74 -21.14
C VAL A 272 20.75 -19.89 -19.74
N VAL A 273 19.94 -20.33 -18.76
CA VAL A 273 20.42 -20.61 -17.40
C VAL A 273 21.43 -21.76 -17.44
N VAL A 274 21.11 -22.86 -18.12
CA VAL A 274 21.99 -24.03 -18.24
C VAL A 274 23.32 -23.67 -18.91
N LEU A 275 23.27 -22.98 -20.05
CA LEU A 275 24.47 -22.55 -20.77
C LEU A 275 25.28 -21.53 -19.96
N GLY A 276 24.63 -20.56 -19.34
CA GLY A 276 25.27 -19.54 -18.51
C GLY A 276 25.96 -20.14 -17.28
N VAL A 277 25.29 -21.04 -16.56
CA VAL A 277 25.87 -21.75 -15.40
C VAL A 277 27.01 -22.68 -15.84
N THR A 278 26.84 -23.40 -16.96
CA THR A 278 27.91 -24.24 -17.52
C THR A 278 29.13 -23.39 -17.86
N ALA A 279 28.94 -22.27 -18.54
CA ALA A 279 30.01 -21.33 -18.83
C ALA A 279 30.67 -20.83 -17.54
N ALA A 280 29.89 -20.38 -16.56
CA ALA A 280 30.41 -19.88 -15.29
C ALA A 280 31.27 -20.93 -14.57
N VAL A 281 30.77 -22.15 -14.39
CA VAL A 281 31.50 -23.24 -13.73
C VAL A 281 32.79 -23.57 -14.47
N VAL A 282 32.72 -23.78 -15.79
CA VAL A 282 33.90 -24.19 -16.57
C VAL A 282 34.93 -23.07 -16.64
N LEU A 283 34.50 -21.81 -16.84
CA LEU A 283 35.38 -20.65 -16.89
C LEU A 283 35.98 -20.34 -15.52
N LEU A 284 35.25 -20.49 -14.42
CA LEU A 284 35.78 -20.33 -13.06
C LEU A 284 36.84 -21.40 -12.75
N LEU A 285 36.57 -22.67 -13.09
CA LEU A 285 37.55 -23.73 -12.92
C LEU A 285 38.80 -23.50 -13.78
N ARG A 286 38.63 -22.99 -15.01
CA ARG A 286 39.73 -22.62 -15.90
C ARG A 286 40.53 -21.44 -15.33
N ALA A 287 39.85 -20.39 -14.88
CA ALA A 287 40.45 -19.21 -14.26
C ALA A 287 41.22 -19.57 -12.98
N ALA A 288 40.63 -20.38 -12.08
CA ALA A 288 41.28 -20.85 -10.86
C ALA A 288 42.52 -21.70 -11.14
N ARG A 289 42.46 -22.63 -12.10
CA ARG A 289 43.62 -23.44 -12.51
C ARG A 289 44.76 -22.60 -13.07
N ILE A 290 44.43 -21.54 -13.81
CA ILE A 290 45.42 -20.65 -14.43
C ILE A 290 46.00 -19.67 -13.41
N LEU A 291 45.21 -19.21 -12.44
CA LEU A 291 45.64 -18.26 -11.39
C LEU A 291 46.80 -18.80 -10.54
N PHE A 292 46.94 -20.13 -10.42
CA PHE A 292 48.05 -20.78 -9.71
C PHE A 292 49.14 -21.35 -10.63
N ARG A 293 49.08 -21.10 -11.95
CA ARG A 293 50.07 -21.55 -12.94
C ARG A 293 50.87 -20.36 -13.49
N ARG A 294 51.92 -20.65 -14.27
CA ARG A 294 52.89 -19.64 -14.74
C ARG A 294 52.22 -18.43 -15.43
N PRO A 295 52.83 -17.23 -15.36
CA PRO A 295 52.21 -15.97 -15.82
C PRO A 295 51.85 -15.93 -17.33
N ALA A 296 52.49 -16.75 -18.17
CA ALA A 296 52.36 -16.70 -19.64
C ALA A 296 50.96 -17.07 -20.19
N ASP A 297 50.13 -17.80 -19.43
CA ASP A 297 48.86 -18.40 -19.90
C ASP A 297 47.60 -17.60 -19.49
N PHE A 298 47.65 -16.27 -19.46
CA PHE A 298 46.52 -15.43 -19.04
C PHE A 298 45.33 -15.48 -20.01
N ASP A 299 44.25 -16.13 -19.59
CA ASP A 299 42.99 -16.26 -20.33
C ASP A 299 42.08 -15.03 -20.15
N LEU A 300 42.47 -13.92 -20.78
CA LEU A 300 41.74 -12.66 -20.74
C LEU A 300 40.25 -12.80 -21.14
N PRO A 301 39.87 -13.58 -22.18
CA PRO A 301 38.46 -13.77 -22.53
C PRO A 301 37.62 -14.39 -21.41
N ALA A 302 38.15 -15.39 -20.69
CA ALA A 302 37.44 -15.99 -19.56
C ALA A 302 37.17 -14.98 -18.44
N TRP A 303 38.20 -14.21 -18.07
CA TRP A 303 38.06 -13.16 -17.05
C TRP A 303 37.12 -12.04 -17.47
N LEU A 304 37.12 -11.67 -18.75
CA LEU A 304 36.18 -10.69 -19.29
C LEU A 304 34.74 -11.20 -19.17
N ILE A 305 34.45 -12.42 -19.62
CA ILE A 305 33.10 -13.00 -19.55
C ILE A 305 32.61 -13.08 -18.10
N LEU A 306 33.45 -13.61 -17.20
CA LEU A 306 33.12 -13.72 -15.77
C LEU A 306 32.92 -12.35 -15.11
N GLY A 307 33.85 -11.41 -15.33
CA GLY A 307 33.78 -10.07 -14.77
C GLY A 307 32.56 -9.30 -15.28
N TRP A 308 32.25 -9.39 -16.57
CA TRP A 308 31.10 -8.71 -17.15
C TRP A 308 29.78 -9.30 -16.64
N CYS A 309 29.67 -10.63 -16.52
CA CYS A 309 28.53 -11.25 -15.85
C CYS A 309 28.40 -10.81 -14.38
N ALA A 310 29.51 -10.76 -13.64
CA ALA A 310 29.51 -10.30 -12.25
C ALA A 310 29.06 -8.84 -12.13
N SER A 311 29.54 -7.95 -12.99
CA SER A 311 29.12 -6.55 -13.00
C SER A 311 27.61 -6.38 -13.25
N GLY A 312 27.04 -7.13 -14.20
CA GLY A 312 25.60 -7.14 -14.47
C GLY A 312 24.78 -7.70 -13.30
N LEU A 313 25.25 -8.79 -12.66
CA LEU A 313 24.60 -9.36 -11.48
C LEU A 313 24.67 -8.46 -10.25
N ILE A 314 25.78 -7.75 -10.03
CA ILE A 314 25.88 -6.76 -8.95
C ILE A 314 24.97 -5.57 -9.26
N SER A 315 24.88 -5.13 -10.51
CA SER A 315 23.99 -4.04 -10.93
C SER A 315 22.52 -4.32 -10.57
N THR A 316 22.06 -5.57 -10.73
CA THR A 316 20.67 -5.94 -10.40
C THR A 316 20.37 -5.87 -8.90
N THR A 317 21.38 -5.98 -8.04
CA THR A 317 21.18 -5.90 -6.58
C THR A 317 21.06 -4.48 -6.07
N LEU A 318 21.70 -3.50 -6.72
CA LEU A 318 21.90 -2.15 -6.16
C LEU A 318 20.61 -1.47 -5.65
N SER A 319 19.49 -1.59 -6.37
CA SER A 319 18.23 -0.93 -5.99
C SER A 319 17.34 -1.75 -5.06
N GLY A 320 17.52 -3.07 -5.04
CA GLY A 320 16.63 -4.02 -4.36
C GLY A 320 15.19 -4.13 -4.88
N ARG A 321 14.91 -3.63 -6.08
CA ARG A 321 13.59 -3.70 -6.72
C ARG A 321 13.62 -4.68 -7.91
N ASN A 322 12.53 -5.40 -8.10
CA ASN A 322 12.41 -6.48 -9.09
C ASN A 322 12.04 -5.97 -10.51
N PHE A 323 12.63 -4.86 -10.96
CA PHE A 323 12.39 -4.35 -12.32
C PHE A 323 13.23 -5.13 -13.32
N THR A 324 12.59 -5.62 -14.39
CA THR A 324 13.25 -6.53 -15.34
C THR A 324 14.37 -5.82 -16.11
N HIS A 325 14.23 -4.52 -16.37
CA HIS A 325 15.25 -3.70 -17.03
C HIS A 325 16.57 -3.57 -16.26
N TYR A 326 16.63 -3.87 -14.94
CA TYR A 326 17.91 -3.92 -14.22
C TYR A 326 18.79 -5.08 -14.67
N SER A 327 18.20 -6.11 -15.27
CA SER A 327 18.93 -7.25 -15.84
C SER A 327 19.59 -6.93 -17.20
N ILE A 328 19.31 -5.77 -17.82
CA ILE A 328 19.84 -5.43 -19.15
C ILE A 328 21.38 -5.39 -19.16
N GLN A 329 22.02 -4.89 -18.11
CA GLN A 329 23.49 -4.82 -18.03
C GLN A 329 24.16 -6.21 -18.04
N LEU A 330 23.45 -7.27 -17.63
CA LEU A 330 23.95 -8.65 -17.67
C LEU A 330 23.96 -9.23 -19.10
N ILE A 331 23.11 -8.73 -20.00
CA ILE A 331 22.84 -9.34 -21.30
C ILE A 331 24.11 -9.55 -22.14
N PRO A 332 25.02 -8.57 -22.33
CA PRO A 332 26.21 -8.77 -23.17
C PRO A 332 27.16 -9.86 -22.64
N GLY A 333 27.46 -9.84 -21.34
CA GLY A 333 28.33 -10.82 -20.69
C GLY A 333 27.73 -12.23 -20.74
N LEU A 334 26.43 -12.35 -20.44
CA LEU A 334 25.69 -13.61 -20.52
C LEU A 334 25.64 -14.14 -21.97
N SER A 335 25.48 -13.24 -22.95
CA SER A 335 25.49 -13.61 -24.37
C SER A 335 26.83 -14.20 -24.81
N LEU A 336 27.94 -13.60 -24.37
CA LEU A 336 29.27 -14.18 -24.61
C LEU A 336 29.46 -15.52 -23.87
N ALA A 337 28.94 -15.66 -22.66
CA ALA A 337 28.99 -16.91 -21.91
C ALA A 337 28.24 -18.05 -22.65
N CYS A 338 26.99 -17.80 -23.07
CA CYS A 338 26.21 -18.74 -23.87
C CYS A 338 26.87 -19.01 -25.24
N GLY A 339 27.41 -17.97 -25.88
CA GLY A 339 28.15 -18.07 -27.14
C GLY A 339 29.40 -18.92 -27.02
N TRP A 340 30.15 -18.81 -25.92
CA TRP A 340 31.36 -19.58 -25.65
C TRP A 340 31.09 -21.08 -25.52
N VAL A 341 30.00 -21.46 -24.83
CA VAL A 341 29.56 -22.86 -24.73
C VAL A 341 29.05 -23.35 -26.08
N SER A 342 28.23 -22.55 -26.75
CA SER A 342 27.64 -22.90 -28.06
C SER A 342 28.71 -23.13 -29.13
N ALA A 343 29.75 -22.29 -29.16
CA ALA A 343 30.89 -22.44 -30.07
C ALA A 343 31.64 -23.76 -29.83
N ARG A 344 31.85 -24.15 -28.57
CA ARG A 344 32.49 -25.42 -28.21
C ARG A 344 31.66 -26.64 -28.58
N ILE A 345 30.35 -26.58 -28.36
CA ILE A 345 29.41 -27.64 -28.78
C ILE A 345 29.44 -27.78 -30.30
N TRP A 346 29.44 -26.65 -31.02
CA TRP A 346 29.51 -26.61 -32.47
C TRP A 346 30.80 -27.25 -33.01
N ASP A 347 31.95 -26.87 -32.44
CA ASP A 347 33.25 -27.42 -32.84
C ASP A 347 33.35 -28.92 -32.54
N ALA A 348 32.86 -29.36 -31.36
CA ALA A 348 32.79 -30.76 -30.99
C ALA A 348 31.91 -31.55 -31.98
N GLY A 349 30.72 -31.04 -32.32
CA GLY A 349 29.81 -31.65 -33.29
C GLY A 349 30.40 -31.74 -34.71
N ARG A 350 31.16 -30.72 -35.14
CA ARG A 350 31.87 -30.76 -36.43
C ARG A 350 32.96 -31.82 -36.45
N SER A 351 33.66 -32.00 -35.34
CA SER A 351 34.74 -32.98 -35.20
C SER A 351 34.26 -34.42 -34.93
N TRP A 352 32.96 -34.64 -34.69
CA TRP A 352 32.41 -35.96 -34.41
C TRP A 352 32.54 -36.91 -35.61
N ALA A 353 32.97 -38.15 -35.35
CA ALA A 353 33.27 -39.18 -36.35
C ALA A 353 32.03 -39.77 -37.08
N GLY A 354 30.82 -39.29 -36.76
CA GLY A 354 29.59 -39.74 -37.39
C GLY A 354 29.48 -39.40 -38.89
N GLY A 355 28.66 -40.16 -39.62
CA GLY A 355 28.39 -39.93 -41.05
C GLY A 355 27.92 -38.49 -41.33
N LYS A 356 28.38 -37.89 -42.43
CA LYS A 356 28.07 -36.49 -42.81
C LYS A 356 26.56 -36.21 -42.85
N ALA A 357 25.77 -37.14 -43.38
CA ALA A 357 24.32 -37.02 -43.46
C ALA A 357 23.67 -36.97 -42.07
N LEU A 358 24.07 -37.85 -41.15
CA LEU A 358 23.57 -37.87 -39.77
C LEU A 358 23.94 -36.58 -39.01
N ARG A 359 25.18 -36.09 -39.19
CA ARG A 359 25.63 -34.81 -38.62
C ARG A 359 24.77 -33.63 -39.10
N LEU A 360 24.50 -33.54 -40.39
CA LEU A 360 23.66 -32.49 -40.96
C LEU A 360 22.21 -32.62 -40.50
N ALA A 361 21.67 -33.84 -40.41
CA ALA A 361 20.31 -34.08 -39.91
C ALA A 361 20.16 -33.67 -38.45
N LEU A 362 21.10 -34.04 -37.57
CA LEU A 362 21.10 -33.65 -36.16
C LEU A 362 21.28 -32.13 -36.00
N ALA A 363 22.16 -31.51 -36.79
CA ALA A 363 22.34 -30.06 -36.78
C ALA A 363 21.06 -29.33 -37.24
N PHE A 364 20.39 -29.82 -38.27
CA PHE A 364 19.11 -29.28 -38.74
C PHE A 364 18.02 -29.46 -37.69
N ALA A 365 17.89 -30.65 -37.09
CA ALA A 365 16.92 -30.92 -36.03
C ALA A 365 17.16 -30.02 -34.79
N ALA A 366 18.42 -29.85 -34.39
CA ALA A 366 18.78 -28.95 -33.29
C ALA A 366 18.49 -27.48 -33.63
N ALA A 367 18.79 -27.03 -34.85
CA ALA A 367 18.49 -25.68 -35.30
C ALA A 367 16.98 -25.42 -35.41
N ALA A 368 16.21 -26.39 -35.93
CA ALA A 368 14.75 -26.31 -36.02
C ALA A 368 14.11 -26.31 -34.62
N GLY A 369 14.57 -27.18 -33.72
CA GLY A 369 14.12 -27.23 -32.33
C GLY A 369 14.44 -25.95 -31.57
N LEU A 370 15.67 -25.41 -31.72
CA LEU A 370 16.06 -24.13 -31.13
C LEU A 370 15.23 -22.98 -31.69
N SER A 371 14.99 -22.95 -33.00
CA SER A 371 14.19 -21.91 -33.64
C SER A 371 12.74 -21.97 -33.16
N ALA A 372 12.10 -23.15 -33.16
CA ALA A 372 10.75 -23.33 -32.65
C ALA A 372 10.64 -22.89 -31.18
N TRP A 373 11.62 -23.25 -30.35
CA TRP A 373 11.67 -22.85 -28.94
C TRP A 373 11.86 -21.35 -28.74
N LEU A 374 12.76 -20.71 -29.49
CA LEU A 374 12.99 -19.25 -29.43
C LEU A 374 11.80 -18.44 -29.94
N LEU A 375 11.08 -18.97 -30.94
CA LEU A 375 9.92 -18.31 -31.53
C LEU A 375 8.63 -18.55 -30.73
N ALA A 376 8.56 -19.59 -29.90
CA ALA A 376 7.35 -19.95 -29.15
C ALA A 376 6.79 -18.82 -28.25
N PRO A 377 7.60 -17.97 -27.57
CA PRO A 377 7.09 -16.86 -26.77
C PRO A 377 6.64 -15.64 -27.60
N ILE A 378 6.99 -15.56 -28.89
CA ILE A 378 6.76 -14.37 -29.71
C ILE A 378 5.27 -13.99 -29.81
N PRO A 379 4.31 -14.91 -30.05
CA PRO A 379 2.90 -14.53 -30.09
C PRO A 379 2.40 -13.91 -28.79
N ALA A 380 2.85 -14.40 -27.63
CA ALA A 380 2.52 -13.82 -26.34
C ALA A 380 3.15 -12.43 -26.15
N ARG A 381 4.37 -12.23 -26.65
CA ARG A 381 5.06 -10.93 -26.64
C ARG A 381 4.41 -9.91 -27.59
N ILE A 382 3.97 -10.34 -28.76
CA ILE A 382 3.24 -9.48 -29.70
C ILE A 382 1.95 -8.99 -29.08
N ARG A 383 1.17 -9.88 -28.42
CA ARG A 383 -0.03 -9.47 -27.68
C ARG A 383 0.24 -8.45 -26.57
N ALA A 384 1.44 -8.45 -25.99
CA ALA A 384 1.82 -7.45 -24.98
C ALA A 384 2.06 -6.06 -25.57
N PHE A 385 2.25 -5.92 -26.88
CA PHE A 385 2.36 -4.63 -27.56
C PHE A 385 1.05 -3.84 -27.53
N ASP A 386 -0.09 -4.53 -27.58
CA ASP A 386 -1.43 -3.94 -27.68
C ASP A 386 -2.09 -3.60 -26.34
N LEU A 387 -1.43 -3.87 -25.20
CA LEU A 387 -2.00 -3.54 -23.89
C LEU A 387 -2.04 -2.01 -23.72
N PRO A 388 -3.22 -1.38 -23.65
CA PRO A 388 -3.32 0.06 -23.39
C PRO A 388 -2.90 0.35 -21.94
N GLU A 389 -2.28 1.50 -21.71
CA GLU A 389 -2.28 2.07 -20.36
C GLU A 389 -3.63 2.78 -20.17
N PRO A 390 -4.47 2.36 -19.21
CA PRO A 390 -5.82 2.91 -19.08
C PRO A 390 -5.79 4.43 -18.88
N GLY A 391 -6.37 5.18 -19.82
CA GLY A 391 -6.69 6.61 -19.68
C GLY A 391 -5.69 7.63 -20.24
N SER A 392 -4.41 7.29 -20.44
CA SER A 392 -3.39 8.27 -20.86
C SER A 392 -3.62 8.85 -22.28
N ASP A 393 -4.10 8.03 -23.23
CA ASP A 393 -4.45 8.49 -24.58
C ASP A 393 -5.60 9.52 -24.57
N THR A 394 -6.66 9.21 -23.83
CA THR A 394 -7.83 10.09 -23.66
C THR A 394 -7.41 11.42 -23.03
N VAL A 395 -6.65 11.38 -21.93
CA VAL A 395 -6.17 12.59 -21.26
C VAL A 395 -5.26 13.41 -22.18
N ALA A 396 -4.34 12.77 -22.90
CA ALA A 396 -3.46 13.45 -23.84
C ALA A 396 -4.23 14.13 -24.98
N GLU A 397 -5.29 13.49 -25.50
CA GLU A 397 -6.15 14.09 -26.50
C GLU A 397 -6.91 15.30 -25.97
N LEU A 398 -7.51 15.19 -24.79
CA LEU A 398 -8.19 16.30 -24.13
C LEU A 398 -7.23 17.48 -23.89
N ILE A 399 -6.01 17.20 -23.43
CA ILE A 399 -4.97 18.23 -23.27
C ILE A 399 -4.67 18.93 -24.59
N ARG A 400 -4.48 18.19 -25.70
CA ARG A 400 -4.23 18.78 -27.02
C ARG A 400 -5.38 19.65 -27.50
N ARG A 401 -6.63 19.31 -27.16
CA ARG A 401 -7.81 20.14 -27.48
C ARG A 401 -7.85 21.43 -26.66
N HIS A 402 -7.44 21.38 -25.40
CA HIS A 402 -7.51 22.52 -24.47
C HIS A 402 -6.28 23.44 -24.49
N THR A 403 -5.22 23.08 -25.23
CA THR A 403 -3.93 23.78 -25.23
C THR A 403 -3.31 23.91 -26.62
N GLY A 404 -2.68 25.05 -26.89
CA GLY A 404 -1.83 25.26 -28.06
C GLY A 404 -0.50 24.49 -27.97
N PRO A 405 0.18 24.24 -29.09
CA PRO A 405 1.37 23.38 -29.16
C PRO A 405 2.59 23.90 -28.39
N ARG A 406 2.63 25.19 -28.05
CA ARG A 406 3.72 25.81 -27.26
C ARG A 406 3.32 26.12 -25.82
N GLU A 407 2.07 25.86 -25.45
CA GLU A 407 1.60 26.08 -24.10
C GLU A 407 2.13 25.00 -23.17
N ARG A 408 2.49 25.40 -21.95
CA ARG A 408 2.99 24.48 -20.92
C ARG A 408 1.84 24.01 -20.03
N ILE A 409 1.90 22.75 -19.63
CA ILE A 409 0.91 22.12 -18.74
C ILE A 409 1.59 21.64 -17.47
N PHE A 410 0.80 21.34 -16.45
CA PHE A 410 1.29 20.69 -15.25
C PHE A 410 0.55 19.38 -15.01
N VAL A 411 1.27 18.34 -14.62
CA VAL A 411 0.71 17.02 -14.30
C VAL A 411 1.02 16.69 -12.84
N TRP A 412 0.00 16.66 -11.99
CA TRP A 412 0.10 16.18 -10.61
C TRP A 412 0.00 14.66 -10.60
N GLY A 413 1.03 13.98 -10.13
CA GLY A 413 1.10 12.52 -10.16
C GLY A 413 2.49 11.96 -10.42
N TYR A 414 2.53 10.66 -10.72
CA TYR A 414 3.67 9.98 -11.34
C TYR A 414 3.30 9.49 -12.74
N THR A 415 2.84 10.41 -13.61
CA THR A 415 2.33 10.13 -14.97
C THR A 415 2.99 11.02 -16.05
N PRO A 416 4.33 11.01 -16.15
CA PRO A 416 5.08 11.83 -17.11
C PRO A 416 4.76 11.51 -18.58
N GLU A 417 4.20 10.33 -18.88
CA GLU A 417 3.75 9.96 -20.22
C GLU A 417 2.70 10.93 -20.79
N VAL A 418 1.94 11.61 -19.93
CA VAL A 418 0.98 12.63 -20.35
C VAL A 418 1.65 13.76 -21.13
N TYR A 419 2.86 14.18 -20.75
CA TYR A 419 3.61 15.22 -21.48
C TYR A 419 4.02 14.74 -22.88
N ALA A 420 4.64 13.57 -22.95
CA ALA A 420 5.08 12.96 -24.21
C ALA A 420 3.92 12.68 -25.16
N MET A 421 2.81 12.14 -24.65
CA MET A 421 1.66 11.79 -25.47
C MET A 421 0.87 13.03 -25.89
N SER A 422 0.79 14.07 -25.07
CA SER A 422 0.11 15.33 -25.41
C SER A 422 0.98 16.28 -26.23
N GLU A 423 2.28 16.01 -26.34
CA GLU A 423 3.27 16.87 -27.00
C GLU A 423 3.28 18.26 -26.37
N ARG A 424 3.31 18.32 -25.03
CA ARG A 424 3.34 19.55 -24.26
C ARG A 424 4.49 19.54 -23.28
N LEU A 425 5.16 20.69 -23.18
CA LEU A 425 6.23 20.88 -22.21
C LEU A 425 5.67 21.05 -20.79
N PRO A 426 6.39 20.57 -19.77
CA PRO A 426 6.01 20.80 -18.38
C PRO A 426 6.18 22.27 -17.98
N ALA A 427 5.26 22.76 -17.15
CA ALA A 427 5.27 24.10 -16.56
C ALA A 427 6.25 24.21 -15.38
N THR A 428 6.57 23.10 -14.73
CA THR A 428 7.54 23.03 -13.63
C THR A 428 8.68 22.10 -13.96
N ARG A 429 9.82 22.21 -13.25
CA ARG A 429 10.95 21.29 -13.43
C ARG A 429 10.65 19.84 -13.03
N PHE A 430 9.53 19.60 -12.34
CA PHE A 430 9.17 18.30 -11.81
C PHE A 430 8.24 17.57 -12.79
N LEU A 431 8.82 16.68 -13.61
CA LEU A 431 8.06 15.83 -14.54
C LEU A 431 7.17 14.82 -13.79
N TYR A 432 7.52 14.56 -12.52
CA TYR A 432 6.74 13.77 -11.59
C TYR A 432 7.00 14.26 -10.17
N ASN A 433 6.00 14.08 -9.30
CA ASN A 433 5.88 14.88 -8.07
C ASN A 433 6.45 14.17 -6.83
N THR A 434 7.19 13.09 -7.01
CA THR A 434 7.80 12.31 -5.92
C THR A 434 8.78 13.15 -5.09
N PHE A 435 9.51 14.07 -5.73
CA PHE A 435 10.47 14.95 -5.04
C PHE A 435 9.79 15.99 -4.15
N VAL A 436 8.54 16.39 -4.44
CA VAL A 436 7.78 17.37 -3.65
C VAL A 436 6.86 16.73 -2.60
N THR A 437 6.59 15.42 -2.71
CA THR A 437 5.76 14.64 -1.77
C THR A 437 6.54 13.67 -0.90
N GLY A 438 7.80 13.39 -1.23
CA GLY A 438 8.64 12.38 -0.58
C GLY A 438 8.27 10.93 -0.92
N LEU A 439 7.38 10.72 -1.89
CA LEU A 439 7.08 9.37 -2.37
C LEU A 439 8.32 8.75 -3.03
N ILE A 440 8.73 7.57 -2.59
CA ILE A 440 9.71 6.73 -3.28
C ILE A 440 8.91 5.61 -3.97
N PRO A 441 8.77 5.67 -5.32
CA PRO A 441 7.90 4.76 -6.06
C PRO A 441 8.11 3.29 -5.69
N TRP A 442 7.00 2.55 -5.58
CA TRP A 442 6.98 1.11 -5.31
C TRP A 442 7.58 0.69 -3.95
N THR A 443 7.81 1.63 -3.04
CA THR A 443 8.53 1.35 -1.79
C THR A 443 7.81 1.85 -0.55
N ASN A 444 7.49 3.16 -0.45
CA ASN A 444 6.78 3.75 0.69
C ASN A 444 5.32 4.10 0.37
N LEU A 445 4.65 3.19 -0.35
CA LEU A 445 3.28 3.35 -0.86
C LEU A 445 2.18 3.23 0.21
N ASP A 446 2.51 2.76 1.41
CA ASP A 446 1.56 2.71 2.52
C ASP A 446 0.96 4.11 2.77
N PRO A 447 -0.37 4.30 2.65
CA PRO A 447 -1.03 5.58 2.86
C PRO A 447 -0.74 6.21 4.23
N LEU A 448 -0.45 5.41 5.26
CA LEU A 448 -0.24 5.87 6.64
C LEU A 448 1.23 6.19 6.96
N LYS A 449 2.17 5.82 6.11
CA LYS A 449 3.60 6.13 6.32
C LYS A 449 3.87 7.61 6.04
N ASN A 450 4.37 8.36 7.01
CA ASN A 450 4.86 9.72 6.77
C ASN A 450 6.09 9.67 5.84
N THR A 451 6.04 10.41 4.72
CA THR A 451 7.09 10.49 3.70
C THR A 451 7.84 11.82 3.68
N ASP A 452 7.55 12.73 4.60
CA ASP A 452 8.16 14.06 4.64
C ASP A 452 9.69 14.02 4.71
N TYR A 453 10.26 12.96 5.31
CA TYR A 453 11.70 12.72 5.39
C TYR A 453 12.39 12.63 4.03
N ALA A 454 11.65 12.29 2.97
CA ALA A 454 12.16 12.11 1.62
C ALA A 454 11.77 13.27 0.67
N ILE A 455 11.08 14.31 1.18
CA ILE A 455 10.86 15.53 0.40
C ILE A 455 12.22 16.18 0.13
N VAL A 456 12.50 16.48 -1.14
CA VAL A 456 13.75 17.12 -1.52
C VAL A 456 13.78 18.54 -0.94
N PRO A 457 14.87 18.95 -0.26
CA PRO A 457 14.99 20.28 0.33
C PRO A 457 14.74 21.39 -0.71
N GLY A 458 13.87 22.35 -0.37
CA GLY A 458 13.53 23.47 -1.25
C GLY A 458 12.70 23.10 -2.50
N ALA A 459 12.25 21.85 -2.64
CA ALA A 459 11.53 21.42 -3.84
C ALA A 459 10.18 22.11 -4.01
N ARG A 460 9.43 22.34 -2.92
CA ARG A 460 8.15 23.08 -2.95
C ARG A 460 8.34 24.56 -3.31
N ASP A 461 9.40 25.19 -2.81
CA ASP A 461 9.71 26.58 -3.14
C ASP A 461 10.11 26.72 -4.62
N SER A 462 10.96 25.81 -5.09
CA SER A 462 11.36 25.74 -6.50
C SER A 462 10.16 25.47 -7.41
N PHE A 463 9.25 24.59 -6.99
CA PHE A 463 8.01 24.33 -7.70
C PHE A 463 7.16 25.60 -7.84
N LEU A 464 6.95 26.33 -6.73
CA LEU A 464 6.16 27.57 -6.74
C LEU A 464 6.83 28.68 -7.54
N ALA A 465 8.17 28.73 -7.57
CA ALA A 465 8.90 29.65 -8.43
C ALA A 465 8.67 29.33 -9.92
N ASP A 466 8.79 28.07 -10.31
CA ASP A 466 8.54 27.63 -11.69
C ASP A 466 7.07 27.88 -12.09
N TRP A 467 6.12 27.57 -11.19
CA TRP A 467 4.70 27.83 -11.40
C TRP A 467 4.40 29.30 -11.66
N LYS A 468 5.09 30.22 -10.96
CA LYS A 468 4.91 31.67 -11.18
C LYS A 468 5.56 32.13 -12.48
N ALA A 469 6.72 31.59 -12.83
CA ALA A 469 7.44 31.92 -14.06
C ALA A 469 6.71 31.40 -15.30
N HIS A 470 6.12 30.21 -15.20
CA HIS A 470 5.40 29.53 -16.28
C HIS A 470 4.06 29.00 -15.78
N PRO A 471 3.06 29.86 -15.51
CA PRO A 471 1.78 29.40 -14.99
C PRO A 471 1.15 28.40 -15.97
N PRO A 472 0.82 27.17 -15.53
CA PRO A 472 0.31 26.17 -16.45
C PRO A 472 -0.99 26.64 -17.08
N VAL A 473 -1.14 26.38 -18.37
CA VAL A 473 -2.39 26.64 -19.07
C VAL A 473 -3.46 25.65 -18.63
N LEU A 474 -3.02 24.44 -18.29
CA LEU A 474 -3.86 23.33 -17.86
C LEU A 474 -3.12 22.47 -16.84
N VAL A 475 -3.85 21.98 -15.84
CA VAL A 475 -3.38 21.06 -14.80
C VAL A 475 -4.13 19.74 -14.93
N ALA A 476 -3.39 18.64 -15.06
CA ALA A 476 -3.94 17.28 -15.06
C ALA A 476 -3.56 16.59 -13.75
N ASP A 477 -4.55 16.17 -12.96
CA ASP A 477 -4.37 15.51 -11.68
C ASP A 477 -4.63 14.00 -11.82
N GLY A 478 -3.54 13.23 -11.87
CA GLY A 478 -3.54 11.76 -11.89
C GLY A 478 -3.62 11.13 -10.51
N ARG A 479 -4.49 11.66 -9.63
CA ARG A 479 -4.68 11.22 -8.24
C ARG A 479 -4.86 9.71 -8.06
N SER A 480 -5.48 9.01 -9.01
CA SER A 480 -5.71 7.56 -8.92
C SER A 480 -4.49 6.71 -9.31
N GLN A 481 -3.42 7.32 -9.82
CA GLN A 481 -2.35 6.62 -10.51
C GLN A 481 -1.14 6.38 -9.61
N ARG A 482 -0.59 5.15 -9.66
CA ARG A 482 0.76 4.79 -9.15
C ARG A 482 1.07 5.29 -7.73
N GLY A 483 0.08 5.22 -6.83
CA GLY A 483 0.23 5.57 -5.41
C GLY A 483 -0.06 7.03 -5.05
N PHE A 484 -0.49 7.86 -6.01
CA PHE A 484 -0.80 9.26 -5.76
C PHE A 484 -2.13 9.53 -5.05
N MET A 485 -2.94 8.49 -4.79
CA MET A 485 -4.12 8.58 -3.91
C MET A 485 -3.75 9.03 -2.50
N LYS A 486 -2.49 8.82 -2.11
CA LYS A 486 -1.91 9.29 -0.85
C LYS A 486 -1.68 10.81 -0.80
N TYR A 487 -1.52 11.46 -1.95
CA TYR A 487 -1.26 12.90 -2.07
C TYR A 487 -2.29 13.55 -2.98
N PRO A 488 -3.59 13.52 -2.62
CA PRO A 488 -4.62 14.19 -3.41
C PRO A 488 -4.27 15.68 -3.55
N LEU A 489 -4.40 16.21 -4.78
CA LEU A 489 -4.03 17.59 -5.10
C LEU A 489 -4.81 18.60 -4.23
N ASP A 490 -6.06 18.31 -3.92
CA ASP A 490 -6.94 19.15 -3.09
C ASP A 490 -6.59 19.16 -1.60
N LYS A 491 -5.65 18.32 -1.16
CA LYS A 491 -5.10 18.37 0.21
C LYS A 491 -3.72 19.01 0.28
N GLN A 492 -3.18 19.47 -0.85
CA GLN A 492 -1.90 20.16 -0.87
C GLN A 492 -2.10 21.63 -0.50
N ALA A 493 -2.09 21.95 0.80
CA ALA A 493 -2.35 23.30 1.31
C ALA A 493 -1.44 24.40 0.71
N TRP A 494 -0.26 24.04 0.22
CA TRP A 494 0.70 24.95 -0.42
C TRP A 494 0.44 25.19 -1.92
N LEU A 495 -0.41 24.39 -2.57
CA LEU A 495 -0.68 24.44 -4.02
C LEU A 495 -2.17 24.64 -4.33
N TRP A 496 -3.06 23.96 -3.61
CA TRP A 496 -4.50 23.97 -3.85
C TRP A 496 -5.12 25.38 -3.87
N PRO A 497 -4.74 26.34 -3.00
CA PRO A 497 -5.28 27.70 -3.08
C PRO A 497 -5.00 28.40 -4.42
N LEU A 498 -3.92 28.04 -5.13
CA LEU A 498 -3.64 28.56 -6.47
C LEU A 498 -4.58 27.94 -7.52
N ILE A 499 -4.91 26.65 -7.36
CA ILE A 499 -5.86 25.94 -8.23
C ILE A 499 -7.27 26.53 -8.06
N GLU A 500 -7.76 26.65 -6.82
CA GLU A 500 -9.09 27.21 -6.51
C GLU A 500 -9.25 28.64 -7.03
N ARG A 501 -8.19 29.44 -6.93
CA ARG A 501 -8.21 30.85 -7.34
C ARG A 501 -8.22 30.98 -8.86
N ASP A 502 -7.33 30.27 -9.55
CA ASP A 502 -6.95 30.56 -10.94
C ASP A 502 -7.47 29.53 -11.96
N TYR A 503 -8.03 28.40 -11.55
CA TYR A 503 -8.44 27.32 -12.45
C TYR A 503 -9.88 26.86 -12.21
N ALA A 504 -10.52 26.37 -13.28
CA ALA A 504 -11.82 25.70 -13.23
C ALA A 504 -11.66 24.24 -13.67
N ARG A 505 -12.41 23.32 -13.06
CA ARG A 505 -12.42 21.91 -13.45
C ARG A 505 -13.23 21.74 -14.74
N VAL A 506 -12.71 21.00 -15.70
CA VAL A 506 -13.31 20.77 -17.03
C VAL A 506 -13.30 19.28 -17.38
N GLU A 507 -14.13 18.88 -18.35
CA GLU A 507 -14.15 17.52 -18.92
C GLU A 507 -14.43 16.40 -17.89
N THR A 508 -15.16 16.70 -16.81
CA THR A 508 -15.36 15.81 -15.66
C THR A 508 -15.86 14.42 -16.07
N ALA A 509 -16.92 14.37 -16.89
CA ALA A 509 -17.50 13.12 -17.37
C ALA A 509 -16.53 12.25 -18.18
N ALA A 510 -15.54 12.85 -18.86
CA ALA A 510 -14.56 12.12 -19.66
C ALA A 510 -13.33 11.69 -18.86
N THR A 511 -12.95 12.45 -17.81
CA THR A 511 -11.71 12.19 -17.06
C THR A 511 -11.94 11.44 -15.74
N GLU A 512 -13.12 11.55 -15.12
CA GLU A 512 -13.40 10.89 -13.84
C GLU A 512 -13.42 9.35 -13.92
N PRO A 513 -14.03 8.71 -14.94
CA PRO A 513 -14.02 7.24 -15.06
C PRO A 513 -12.62 6.62 -15.18
N ILE A 514 -11.65 7.41 -15.64
CA ILE A 514 -10.23 7.01 -15.77
C ILE A 514 -9.36 7.55 -14.62
N GLY A 515 -9.98 8.17 -13.61
CA GLY A 515 -9.35 8.64 -12.37
C GLY A 515 -8.45 9.86 -12.54
N PHE A 516 -8.80 10.77 -13.45
CA PHE A 516 -8.13 12.06 -13.63
C PHE A 516 -9.07 13.23 -13.37
N TRP A 517 -8.53 14.33 -12.85
CA TRP A 517 -9.18 15.64 -12.92
C TRP A 517 -8.40 16.57 -13.84
N LEU A 518 -9.13 17.33 -14.66
CA LEU A 518 -8.55 18.33 -15.56
C LEU A 518 -8.97 19.72 -15.13
N PHE A 519 -8.00 20.62 -14.98
CA PHE A 519 -8.25 22.00 -14.60
C PHE A 519 -7.70 22.95 -15.66
N ARG A 520 -8.54 23.82 -16.18
CA ARG A 520 -8.15 24.84 -17.16
C ARG A 520 -7.98 26.18 -16.47
N ARG A 521 -6.87 26.87 -16.77
CA ARG A 521 -6.62 28.21 -16.23
C ARG A 521 -7.69 29.18 -16.72
N MET A 522 -8.27 29.91 -15.79
CA MET A 522 -9.24 30.97 -16.03
C MET A 522 -8.56 32.25 -16.51
N GLU A 523 -9.32 33.13 -17.14
CA GLU A 523 -8.85 34.46 -17.49
C GLU A 523 -8.90 35.41 -16.30
N THR A 524 -7.90 36.29 -16.20
CA THR A 524 -7.97 37.43 -15.30
C THR A 524 -8.93 38.46 -15.88
N VAL A 525 -10.08 38.62 -15.23
CA VAL A 525 -11.13 39.55 -15.64
C VAL A 525 -11.29 40.67 -14.61
N PRO A 526 -11.38 41.95 -15.04
CA PRO A 526 -11.73 43.03 -14.13
C PRO A 526 -13.20 42.90 -13.69
N PRO A 527 -13.57 43.41 -12.50
CA PRO A 527 -14.96 43.48 -12.07
C PRO A 527 -15.80 44.26 -13.09
N ALA A 528 -16.84 43.63 -13.64
CA ALA A 528 -17.73 44.24 -14.62
C ALA A 528 -19.18 43.82 -14.32
N PRO A 529 -20.17 44.72 -14.44
CA PRO A 529 -21.57 44.37 -14.22
C PRO A 529 -22.08 43.39 -15.28
N ALA A 530 -23.02 42.53 -14.91
CA ALA A 530 -23.72 41.64 -15.84
C ALA A 530 -24.43 42.46 -16.94
N PRO A 531 -24.33 42.07 -18.21
CA PRO A 531 -25.07 42.72 -19.30
C PRO A 531 -26.59 42.70 -19.03
N ALA A 532 -27.26 43.83 -19.29
CA ALA A 532 -28.71 43.91 -19.17
C ALA A 532 -29.41 43.09 -20.27
N GLY A 533 -30.51 42.42 -19.92
CA GLY A 533 -31.36 41.72 -20.90
C GLY A 533 -30.80 40.39 -21.43
N LEU A 534 -29.92 39.71 -20.68
CA LEU A 534 -29.43 38.37 -21.07
C LEU A 534 -30.59 37.36 -21.15
N PRO A 535 -30.76 36.63 -22.27
CA PRO A 535 -31.78 35.60 -22.39
C PRO A 535 -31.43 34.42 -21.46
N VAL A 536 -32.37 34.07 -20.57
CA VAL A 536 -32.26 32.90 -19.69
C VAL A 536 -32.69 31.65 -20.45
N SER A 537 -31.85 30.61 -20.46
CA SER A 537 -32.12 29.34 -21.13
C SER A 537 -31.92 28.16 -20.18
N GLY A 538 -32.80 27.15 -20.28
CA GLY A 538 -32.67 25.89 -19.54
C GLY A 538 -31.50 25.01 -20.00
N GLU A 539 -30.87 25.35 -21.12
CA GLU A 539 -29.66 24.70 -21.63
C GLU A 539 -28.40 25.06 -20.82
N VAL A 540 -28.42 26.18 -20.10
CA VAL A 540 -27.35 26.58 -19.19
C VAL A 540 -27.82 26.39 -17.76
N GLN A 541 -27.25 25.42 -17.05
CA GLN A 541 -27.66 25.07 -15.69
C GLN A 541 -26.52 25.34 -14.72
N LEU A 542 -26.81 26.11 -13.68
CA LEU A 542 -25.90 26.34 -12.56
C LEU A 542 -26.44 25.59 -11.35
N ARG A 543 -25.62 24.73 -10.76
CA ARG A 543 -25.96 23.91 -9.59
C ARG A 543 -24.90 24.05 -8.50
N VAL A 544 -25.33 24.03 -7.23
CA VAL A 544 -24.40 23.92 -6.10
C VAL A 544 -23.97 22.47 -5.99
N ALA A 545 -22.68 22.25 -6.19
CA ALA A 545 -22.05 20.95 -6.13
C ALA A 545 -21.71 20.62 -4.66
N SER A 546 -21.08 21.57 -3.96
CA SER A 546 -20.89 21.54 -2.51
C SER A 546 -20.82 22.98 -1.97
N ALA A 547 -21.40 23.23 -0.80
CA ALA A 547 -21.32 24.54 -0.14
C ALA A 547 -21.57 24.39 1.37
N GLN A 548 -20.52 24.52 2.16
CA GLN A 548 -20.59 24.51 3.62
C GLN A 548 -19.95 25.77 4.20
N ALA A 549 -20.51 26.29 5.29
CA ALA A 549 -19.99 27.48 5.95
C ALA A 549 -18.50 27.27 6.33
N GLY A 550 -17.63 28.19 5.91
CA GLY A 550 -16.18 28.12 6.17
C GLY A 550 -15.37 27.29 5.17
N GLU A 551 -16.01 26.67 4.17
CA GLU A 551 -15.34 25.87 3.14
C GLU A 551 -15.43 26.50 1.74
N THR A 552 -14.56 26.07 0.82
CA THR A 552 -14.67 26.41 -0.61
C THR A 552 -15.92 25.76 -1.19
N ALA A 553 -16.82 26.57 -1.76
CA ALA A 553 -17.97 26.05 -2.49
C ALA A 553 -17.56 25.59 -3.90
N GLN A 554 -18.16 24.50 -4.36
CA GLN A 554 -18.05 24.02 -5.73
C GLN A 554 -19.35 24.30 -6.48
N LEU A 555 -19.24 24.87 -7.67
CA LEU A 555 -20.37 25.26 -8.50
C LEU A 555 -20.27 24.56 -9.85
N ALA A 556 -21.18 23.64 -10.13
CA ALA A 556 -21.25 22.94 -11.39
C ALA A 556 -22.07 23.75 -12.40
N VAL A 557 -21.51 23.98 -13.58
CA VAL A 557 -22.13 24.67 -14.70
C VAL A 557 -22.22 23.71 -15.88
N GLN A 558 -23.44 23.36 -16.27
CA GLN A 558 -23.73 22.62 -17.49
C GLN A 558 -24.04 23.61 -18.61
N THR A 559 -23.51 23.38 -19.80
CA THR A 559 -23.69 24.26 -20.96
C THR A 559 -24.01 23.47 -22.22
N PRO A 560 -24.66 24.08 -23.22
CA PRO A 560 -24.85 23.45 -24.52
C PRO A 560 -23.50 23.23 -25.21
N ALA A 561 -23.44 22.21 -26.08
CA ALA A 561 -22.24 21.93 -26.86
C ALA A 561 -21.90 23.10 -27.78
N GLY A 562 -20.60 23.32 -28.01
CA GLY A 562 -20.13 24.33 -28.96
C GLY A 562 -20.05 25.77 -28.46
N ILE A 563 -19.98 25.95 -27.13
CA ILE A 563 -19.69 27.26 -26.53
C ILE A 563 -18.18 27.57 -26.56
N ALA A 564 -17.85 28.86 -26.63
CA ALA A 564 -16.50 29.43 -26.63
C ALA A 564 -16.00 29.79 -25.23
N GLY A 565 -16.87 29.83 -24.22
CA GLY A 565 -16.47 30.10 -22.83
C GLY A 565 -17.64 30.21 -21.86
N VAL A 566 -17.32 30.34 -20.58
CA VAL A 566 -18.29 30.47 -19.49
C VAL A 566 -17.87 31.60 -18.56
N GLU A 567 -18.82 32.48 -18.24
CA GLU A 567 -18.67 33.53 -17.24
C GLU A 567 -19.49 33.18 -16.00
N LEU A 568 -18.93 33.38 -14.82
CA LEU A 568 -19.62 33.27 -13.54
C LEU A 568 -19.73 34.67 -12.93
N TYR A 569 -20.96 35.11 -12.69
CA TYR A 569 -21.28 36.36 -12.02
C TYR A 569 -21.65 36.09 -10.57
N ARG A 570 -21.13 36.93 -9.67
CA ARG A 570 -21.43 36.95 -8.25
C ARG A 570 -21.97 38.33 -7.89
N ASP A 571 -23.16 38.38 -7.31
CA ASP A 571 -23.88 39.60 -6.93
C ASP A 571 -24.01 40.60 -8.10
N GLY A 572 -24.22 40.07 -9.32
CA GLY A 572 -24.33 40.86 -10.55
C GLY A 572 -22.99 41.37 -11.11
N VAL A 573 -21.85 40.99 -10.54
CA VAL A 573 -20.51 41.37 -11.00
C VAL A 573 -19.75 40.15 -11.51
N LEU A 574 -19.08 40.28 -12.65
CA LEU A 574 -18.24 39.25 -13.24
C LEU A 574 -17.16 38.84 -12.25
N TYR A 575 -17.16 37.57 -11.89
CA TYR A 575 -16.28 37.02 -10.86
C TYR A 575 -15.22 36.08 -11.44
N ARG A 576 -15.59 35.21 -12.37
CA ARG A 576 -14.68 34.32 -13.10
C ARG A 576 -15.06 34.22 -14.56
N ARG A 577 -14.06 34.03 -15.43
CA ARG A 577 -14.25 33.72 -16.85
C ARG A 577 -13.33 32.59 -17.25
N LEU A 578 -13.89 31.59 -17.93
CA LEU A 578 -13.17 30.52 -18.57
C LEU A 578 -13.36 30.66 -20.09
N ASN A 579 -12.28 30.83 -20.84
CA ASN A 579 -12.30 30.77 -22.30
C ASN A 579 -11.85 29.38 -22.78
N CYS A 580 -12.57 28.84 -23.75
CA CYS A 580 -12.28 27.54 -24.35
C CYS A 580 -11.86 27.74 -25.81
N ALA A 581 -10.60 27.45 -26.13
CA ALA A 581 -10.00 27.71 -27.44
C ALA A 581 -10.53 26.83 -28.58
N ALA A 582 -11.19 25.71 -28.26
CA ALA A 582 -11.84 24.80 -29.20
C ALA A 582 -13.14 24.29 -28.56
N LEU A 583 -14.22 24.20 -29.35
CA LEU A 583 -15.59 23.88 -28.92
C LEU A 583 -15.66 22.80 -27.82
N ALA A 584 -16.24 23.19 -26.67
CA ALA A 584 -16.76 22.45 -25.49
C ALA A 584 -16.18 22.98 -24.15
N PRO A 585 -17.05 23.17 -23.14
CA PRO A 585 -17.41 22.04 -22.28
C PRO A 585 -18.92 21.76 -22.24
N VAL A 586 -19.29 20.53 -21.88
CA VAL A 586 -20.66 20.13 -21.50
C VAL A 586 -20.87 20.30 -19.98
N SER A 587 -19.78 20.35 -19.19
CA SER A 587 -19.78 20.52 -17.74
C SER A 587 -18.47 21.19 -17.25
N VAL A 588 -18.59 22.17 -16.35
CA VAL A 588 -17.49 22.93 -15.73
C VAL A 588 -17.74 23.03 -14.23
N VAL A 589 -16.70 22.96 -13.40
CA VAL A 589 -16.82 23.28 -11.96
C VAL A 589 -15.96 24.47 -11.59
N PHE A 590 -16.59 25.52 -11.07
CA PHE A 590 -15.92 26.68 -10.48
C PHE A 590 -15.76 26.51 -8.97
N PHE A 591 -14.65 27.01 -8.43
CA PHE A 591 -14.37 27.04 -7.00
C PHE A 591 -14.61 28.46 -6.46
N LEU A 592 -15.40 28.57 -5.39
CA LEU A 592 -15.66 29.80 -4.65
C LEU A 592 -15.02 29.69 -3.26
N PRO A 593 -13.83 30.29 -3.03
CA PRO A 593 -13.15 30.23 -1.73
C PRO A 593 -14.06 30.71 -0.60
N ALA A 594 -13.96 30.11 0.59
CA ALA A 594 -14.84 30.43 1.73
C ALA A 594 -14.99 31.95 1.99
N ALA A 595 -13.88 32.68 1.99
CA ALA A 595 -13.84 34.12 2.22
C ALA A 595 -14.67 34.95 1.21
N ASP A 596 -14.95 34.39 0.03
CA ASP A 596 -15.66 35.04 -1.06
C ASP A 596 -17.19 34.86 -1.01
N TRP A 597 -17.71 33.98 -0.13
CA TRP A 597 -19.14 33.64 -0.13
C TRP A 597 -19.75 33.30 1.23
N SER A 598 -18.99 32.74 2.18
CA SER A 598 -19.57 32.08 3.35
C SER A 598 -20.21 33.01 4.38
N ASP A 599 -19.97 34.32 4.27
CA ASP A 599 -20.39 35.34 5.25
C ASP A 599 -21.83 35.85 5.02
N ARG A 600 -22.37 35.71 3.81
CA ARG A 600 -23.69 36.24 3.43
C ARG A 600 -24.28 35.47 2.24
N VAL A 601 -25.57 35.64 1.99
CA VAL A 601 -26.21 35.10 0.77
C VAL A 601 -25.57 35.75 -0.45
N ARG A 602 -25.18 34.95 -1.44
CA ARG A 602 -24.61 35.39 -2.71
C ARG A 602 -25.56 35.06 -3.84
N ARG A 603 -25.80 36.00 -4.75
CA ARG A 603 -26.56 35.74 -5.97
C ARG A 603 -25.60 35.36 -7.09
N LEU A 604 -25.75 34.15 -7.62
CA LEU A 604 -24.88 33.60 -8.66
C LEU A 604 -25.63 33.44 -9.97
N GLN A 605 -24.93 33.66 -11.09
CA GLN A 605 -25.46 33.40 -12.41
C GLN A 605 -24.32 32.99 -13.34
N ALA A 606 -24.52 31.91 -14.10
CA ALA A 606 -23.58 31.48 -15.14
C ALA A 606 -24.04 32.00 -16.51
N VAL A 607 -23.11 32.40 -17.36
CA VAL A 607 -23.39 32.86 -18.73
C VAL A 607 -22.49 32.10 -19.70
N ALA A 608 -23.10 31.32 -20.59
CA ALA A 608 -22.40 30.65 -21.67
C ALA A 608 -22.16 31.62 -22.84
N LEU A 609 -20.94 31.64 -23.36
CA LEU A 609 -20.50 32.48 -24.47
C LEU A 609 -20.49 31.64 -25.75
N GLY A 610 -21.30 31.99 -26.74
CA GLY A 610 -21.35 31.32 -28.03
C GLY A 610 -20.35 31.87 -29.07
N PRO A 611 -20.11 31.14 -30.18
CA PRO A 611 -19.09 31.46 -31.17
C PRO A 611 -19.31 32.76 -31.98
N GLN A 612 -20.51 33.35 -31.93
CA GLN A 612 -20.86 34.63 -32.61
C GLN A 612 -21.21 35.75 -31.62
N GLY A 613 -20.75 35.65 -30.36
CA GLY A 613 -21.05 36.64 -29.33
C GLY A 613 -22.45 36.50 -28.70
N THR A 614 -23.18 35.44 -29.03
CA THR A 614 -24.41 35.06 -28.33
C THR A 614 -24.11 34.73 -26.87
N ARG A 615 -24.99 35.16 -25.97
CA ARG A 615 -24.84 34.92 -24.52
C ARG A 615 -26.13 34.31 -24.00
N LEU A 616 -26.04 33.14 -23.37
CA LEU A 616 -27.16 32.46 -22.74
C LEU A 616 -26.90 32.38 -21.24
N ALA A 617 -27.81 32.90 -20.43
CA ALA A 617 -27.68 32.89 -18.98
C ALA A 617 -28.42 31.71 -18.35
N SER A 618 -27.89 31.20 -17.24
CA SER A 618 -28.63 30.33 -16.34
C SER A 618 -29.72 31.13 -15.60
N ALA A 619 -30.67 30.41 -14.99
CA ALA A 619 -31.44 30.98 -13.90
C ALA A 619 -30.48 31.47 -12.80
N ALA A 620 -30.84 32.58 -12.14
CA ALA A 620 -30.08 33.05 -10.98
C ALA A 620 -30.28 32.08 -9.81
N LEU A 621 -29.19 31.81 -9.10
CA LEU A 621 -29.13 30.90 -7.97
C LEU A 621 -28.70 31.69 -6.73
N GLU A 622 -29.45 31.60 -5.64
CA GLU A 622 -29.02 32.14 -4.36
C GLU A 622 -28.20 31.07 -3.62
N LEU A 623 -26.92 31.36 -3.42
CA LEU A 623 -26.03 30.55 -2.60
C LEU A 623 -26.06 31.08 -1.18
N GLN A 624 -26.63 30.29 -0.28
CA GLN A 624 -26.61 30.55 1.15
C GLN A 624 -25.76 29.47 1.83
N ALA A 625 -24.90 29.88 2.75
CA ALA A 625 -24.21 28.93 3.60
C ALA A 625 -25.25 28.17 4.42
N THR A 626 -25.29 26.85 4.26
CA THR A 626 -26.01 25.96 5.17
C THR A 626 -25.43 26.19 6.57
N ARG A 627 -26.11 27.02 7.36
CA ARG A 627 -25.78 27.18 8.77
C ARG A 627 -26.10 25.85 9.45
N PRO A 628 -25.25 25.35 10.36
CA PRO A 628 -25.61 24.20 11.18
C PRO A 628 -26.96 24.48 11.84
N SER A 629 -27.96 23.63 11.58
CA SER A 629 -29.21 23.70 12.32
C SER A 629 -28.92 23.24 13.74
N ALA A 630 -29.25 24.06 14.74
CA ALA A 630 -29.15 23.70 16.15
C ALA A 630 -30.37 22.90 16.63
N ILE A 631 -31.04 22.16 15.72
CA ILE A 631 -32.27 21.41 16.02
C ILE A 631 -31.89 19.94 16.30
N ILE A 632 -32.25 19.49 17.50
CA ILE A 632 -31.98 18.15 18.04
C ILE A 632 -32.83 17.11 17.29
N GLY A 633 -32.21 16.33 16.40
CA GLY A 633 -32.82 15.18 15.70
C GLY A 633 -31.84 14.53 14.72
N GLY A 634 -31.83 13.20 14.62
CA GLY A 634 -30.88 12.41 13.82
C GLY A 634 -30.54 11.07 14.50
N PRO A 635 -29.75 10.18 13.86
CA PRO A 635 -29.38 8.92 14.48
C PRO A 635 -28.66 9.14 15.80
N THR A 636 -28.84 8.24 16.76
CA THR A 636 -28.08 8.25 18.01
C THR A 636 -26.76 7.51 17.87
N LEU A 637 -25.71 8.00 18.51
CA LEU A 637 -24.43 7.30 18.62
C LEU A 637 -24.44 6.45 19.89
N ASP A 638 -24.24 5.14 19.78
CA ASP A 638 -24.08 4.24 20.93
C ASP A 638 -22.60 4.18 21.34
N PHE A 639 -22.28 4.66 22.54
CA PHE A 639 -20.95 4.58 23.12
C PHE A 639 -20.92 3.56 24.27
N ASP A 640 -20.49 2.34 23.96
CA ASP A 640 -20.40 1.23 24.93
C ASP A 640 -21.69 1.03 25.77
N GLY A 641 -22.86 1.13 25.13
CA GLY A 641 -24.18 1.02 25.76
C GLY A 641 -24.79 2.34 26.24
N GLN A 642 -24.04 3.44 26.17
CA GLN A 642 -24.53 4.78 26.45
C GLN A 642 -25.00 5.48 25.18
N ILE A 643 -26.27 5.88 25.14
CA ILE A 643 -26.81 6.67 24.02
C ILE A 643 -26.27 8.10 24.09
N VAL A 644 -25.60 8.53 23.02
CA VAL A 644 -25.07 9.88 22.81
C VAL A 644 -25.90 10.57 21.73
N ALA A 645 -26.56 11.66 22.11
CA ALA A 645 -27.33 12.48 21.18
C ALA A 645 -26.39 13.31 20.27
N ALA A 646 -26.84 13.56 19.04
CA ALA A 646 -26.16 14.48 18.14
C ALA A 646 -26.25 15.92 18.67
N LEU A 647 -25.17 16.67 18.55
CA LEU A 647 -25.11 18.11 18.80
C LEU A 647 -25.76 18.89 17.66
N GLU A 648 -25.58 18.42 16.43
CA GLU A 648 -26.06 19.08 15.21
C GLU A 648 -26.45 18.01 14.18
N SER A 649 -27.49 18.26 13.39
CA SER A 649 -27.87 17.45 12.23
C SER A 649 -28.49 18.34 11.15
N SER A 650 -28.12 18.06 9.88
CA SER A 650 -28.60 18.81 8.72
C SER A 650 -28.58 17.96 7.45
N THR A 651 -29.60 18.17 6.61
CA THR A 651 -29.71 17.62 5.24
C THR A 651 -29.70 18.75 4.19
N LEU A 652 -29.74 18.40 2.90
CA LEU A 652 -29.80 19.34 1.76
C LEU A 652 -30.85 20.45 1.93
N ASN A 653 -32.00 20.15 2.56
CA ASN A 653 -33.12 21.09 2.74
C ASN A 653 -33.00 21.95 4.02
N GLY A 654 -31.88 21.85 4.76
CA GLY A 654 -31.64 22.61 6.00
C GLY A 654 -32.39 22.09 7.24
N GLY A 655 -33.14 21.00 7.13
CA GLY A 655 -33.80 20.32 8.26
C GLY A 655 -32.96 19.20 8.90
N PRO A 656 -33.36 18.67 10.07
CA PRO A 656 -32.67 17.54 10.71
C PRO A 656 -32.84 16.25 9.90
N MET A 657 -31.95 15.28 10.10
CA MET A 657 -32.13 13.93 9.56
C MET A 657 -33.32 13.25 10.23
N LEU A 658 -34.23 12.70 9.43
CA LEU A 658 -35.45 12.04 9.91
C LEU A 658 -35.40 10.53 9.61
N LEU A 659 -36.03 9.74 10.47
CA LEU A 659 -36.26 8.33 10.18
C LEU A 659 -37.24 8.21 9.02
N LYS A 660 -36.92 7.36 8.04
CA LYS A 660 -37.75 7.17 6.86
C LYS A 660 -39.03 6.38 7.21
N PRO A 661 -40.24 6.86 6.83
CA PRO A 661 -41.49 6.16 7.11
C PRO A 661 -41.62 4.80 6.43
N ASP A 662 -41.02 4.66 5.24
CA ASP A 662 -41.06 3.48 4.38
C ASP A 662 -40.02 2.42 4.74
N ASN A 663 -38.98 2.78 5.48
CA ASN A 663 -37.94 1.86 5.92
C ASN A 663 -37.52 2.13 7.39
N PRO A 664 -38.21 1.52 8.37
CA PRO A 664 -37.96 1.73 9.79
C PRO A 664 -36.54 1.26 10.16
N GLY A 665 -35.59 2.19 10.20
CA GLY A 665 -34.17 1.92 10.43
C GLY A 665 -33.24 2.78 9.59
N HIS A 666 -33.74 3.38 8.50
CA HIS A 666 -32.98 4.31 7.67
C HIS A 666 -33.18 5.74 8.17
N TRP A 667 -32.09 6.41 8.49
CA TRP A 667 -32.05 7.85 8.72
C TRP A 667 -31.71 8.53 7.40
N ASP A 668 -32.61 9.37 6.90
CA ASP A 668 -32.42 10.10 5.65
C ASP A 668 -31.16 10.98 5.74
N ALA A 669 -30.24 10.78 4.80
CA ALA A 669 -28.94 11.41 4.76
C ALA A 669 -28.55 11.86 3.34
N HIS A 670 -29.53 12.18 2.50
CA HIS A 670 -29.31 12.64 1.13
C HIS A 670 -28.26 13.79 1.07
N PRO A 671 -27.23 13.71 0.21
CA PRO A 671 -26.17 14.69 0.19
C PRO A 671 -26.61 16.08 -0.30
N PRO A 672 -25.94 17.15 0.15
CA PRO A 672 -24.99 17.16 1.25
C PRO A 672 -25.73 16.99 2.59
N SER A 673 -25.22 16.11 3.44
CA SER A 673 -25.74 15.92 4.79
C SER A 673 -24.59 15.89 5.81
N ARG A 674 -24.89 16.31 7.04
CA ARG A 674 -23.90 16.46 8.12
C ARG A 674 -24.54 16.18 9.47
N ILE A 675 -23.84 15.42 10.31
CA ILE A 675 -24.20 15.15 11.71
C ILE A 675 -22.98 15.24 12.62
N VAL A 676 -23.16 15.79 13.81
CA VAL A 676 -22.08 16.07 14.77
C VAL A 676 -22.39 15.45 16.13
N TYR A 677 -21.43 14.77 16.73
CA TYR A 677 -21.51 14.21 18.08
C TYR A 677 -20.42 14.80 18.98
N PRO A 678 -20.62 14.85 20.31
CA PRO A 678 -19.51 15.13 21.21
C PRO A 678 -18.50 13.98 21.15
N TRP A 679 -17.22 14.32 20.98
CA TRP A 679 -16.15 13.35 21.12
C TRP A 679 -15.80 13.21 22.60
N LEU A 680 -16.36 12.19 23.24
CA LEU A 680 -16.24 11.99 24.69
C LEU A 680 -14.89 11.36 25.07
N PRO A 681 -14.36 11.64 26.28
CA PRO A 681 -13.17 10.97 26.79
C PRO A 681 -13.32 9.45 26.77
N GLY A 682 -12.30 8.77 26.23
CA GLY A 682 -12.27 7.31 26.10
C GLY A 682 -12.83 6.77 24.80
N MET A 683 -13.53 7.56 23.96
CA MET A 683 -13.87 7.13 22.60
C MET A 683 -12.60 6.99 21.76
N SER A 684 -12.25 5.75 21.39
CA SER A 684 -11.01 5.44 20.64
C SER A 684 -11.28 4.90 19.24
N SER A 685 -12.53 4.58 18.92
CA SER A 685 -12.92 4.12 17.59
C SER A 685 -14.38 4.44 17.31
N LEU A 686 -14.71 4.52 16.02
CA LEU A 686 -16.03 4.76 15.49
C LEU A 686 -16.34 3.75 14.39
N ALA A 687 -17.49 3.08 14.49
CA ALA A 687 -18.08 2.21 13.49
C ALA A 687 -19.46 2.75 13.10
N PHE A 688 -19.84 2.64 11.84
CA PHE A 688 -21.11 3.19 11.35
C PHE A 688 -21.58 2.47 10.09
N ALA A 689 -22.89 2.30 9.91
CA ALA A 689 -23.46 1.71 8.70
C ALA A 689 -24.24 2.74 7.89
N TYR A 690 -24.12 2.65 6.58
CA TYR A 690 -24.71 3.58 5.63
C TYR A 690 -24.98 2.92 4.28
N GLY A 691 -25.79 3.57 3.44
CA GLY A 691 -26.11 3.03 2.13
C GLY A 691 -26.67 4.03 1.14
N ILE A 692 -26.98 3.51 -0.05
CA ILE A 692 -27.71 4.17 -1.13
C ILE A 692 -28.99 3.35 -1.35
N GLU A 693 -30.11 4.03 -1.49
CA GLU A 693 -31.43 3.42 -1.64
C GLU A 693 -31.54 2.61 -2.94
N GLU A 694 -32.19 1.45 -2.88
CA GLU A 694 -32.39 0.57 -4.04
C GLU A 694 -33.00 1.31 -5.26
N PRO A 695 -34.00 2.20 -5.09
CA PRO A 695 -34.54 2.98 -6.20
C PRO A 695 -33.55 3.93 -6.87
N ALA A 696 -32.53 4.42 -6.16
CA ALA A 696 -31.46 5.22 -6.75
C ALA A 696 -30.51 4.34 -7.58
N LEU A 697 -30.21 3.13 -7.11
CA LEU A 697 -29.35 2.16 -7.80
C LEU A 697 -30.01 1.51 -9.03
N ALA A 698 -31.34 1.41 -9.02
CA ALA A 698 -32.14 0.82 -10.09
C ALA A 698 -32.30 1.74 -11.33
N ARG A 699 -32.02 3.05 -11.19
CA ARG A 699 -32.14 3.99 -12.30
C ARG A 699 -30.99 3.84 -13.30
N GLU A 700 -31.26 4.04 -14.58
CA GLU A 700 -30.29 4.01 -15.66
C GLU A 700 -29.97 5.42 -16.19
N PRO A 701 -28.81 5.61 -16.87
CA PRO A 701 -28.41 6.90 -17.42
C PRO A 701 -29.48 7.56 -18.30
N PRO A 702 -29.61 8.90 -18.28
CA PRO A 702 -28.75 9.85 -17.57
C PRO A 702 -29.15 10.09 -16.10
N ASN A 703 -30.28 9.58 -15.64
CA ASN A 703 -30.89 9.95 -14.35
C ASN A 703 -30.57 8.92 -13.25
N HIS A 704 -29.29 8.74 -12.92
CA HIS A 704 -28.81 7.70 -11.98
C HIS A 704 -27.85 8.29 -10.94
N THR A 705 -27.64 7.58 -9.84
CA THR A 705 -26.59 7.91 -8.85
C THR A 705 -25.21 7.54 -9.38
N ASP A 706 -24.22 8.37 -9.12
CA ASP A 706 -22.80 8.10 -9.34
C ASP A 706 -22.11 7.66 -8.03
N GLY A 707 -22.85 7.66 -6.92
CA GLY A 707 -22.41 7.25 -5.60
C GLY A 707 -22.35 8.41 -4.62
N VAL A 708 -21.88 8.13 -3.40
CA VAL A 708 -21.72 9.16 -2.37
C VAL A 708 -20.30 9.14 -1.82
N GLU A 709 -19.79 10.29 -1.39
CA GLU A 709 -18.56 10.34 -0.59
C GLU A 709 -18.92 10.48 0.89
N VAL A 710 -18.43 9.55 1.72
CA VAL A 710 -18.62 9.53 3.16
C VAL A 710 -17.35 10.02 3.84
N VAL A 711 -17.48 11.06 4.66
CA VAL A 711 -16.36 11.69 5.36
C VAL A 711 -16.62 11.70 6.86
N VAL A 712 -15.65 11.24 7.66
CA VAL A 712 -15.64 11.44 9.11
C VAL A 712 -14.45 12.30 9.48
N GLN A 713 -14.72 13.35 10.23
CA GLN A 713 -13.72 14.26 10.77
C GLN A 713 -13.84 14.32 12.29
N VAL A 714 -12.74 14.69 12.95
CA VAL A 714 -12.73 15.03 14.37
C VAL A 714 -12.23 16.45 14.52
N GLU A 715 -12.89 17.22 15.37
CA GLU A 715 -12.46 18.54 15.82
C GLU A 715 -11.93 18.38 17.24
N ASP A 716 -10.66 18.68 17.48
CA ASP A 716 -10.10 18.62 18.84
C ASP A 716 -10.51 19.83 19.69
N ALA A 717 -10.15 19.84 20.98
CA ALA A 717 -10.43 20.95 21.90
C ALA A 717 -9.83 22.31 21.47
N ALA A 718 -8.85 22.32 20.55
CA ALA A 718 -8.25 23.53 20.01
C ALA A 718 -8.97 24.00 18.73
N GLY A 719 -10.05 23.33 18.31
CA GLY A 719 -10.81 23.63 17.10
C GLY A 719 -10.14 23.12 15.81
N LYS A 720 -9.11 22.28 15.91
CA LYS A 720 -8.44 21.73 14.74
C LYS A 720 -9.23 20.55 14.19
N VAL A 721 -9.70 20.67 12.95
CA VAL A 721 -10.42 19.61 12.23
C VAL A 721 -9.43 18.70 11.50
N SER A 722 -9.57 17.39 11.71
CA SER A 722 -8.78 16.34 11.05
C SER A 722 -9.71 15.30 10.44
N THR A 723 -9.52 14.96 9.16
CA THR A 723 -10.28 13.87 8.52
C THR A 723 -9.70 12.53 8.94
N VAL A 724 -10.52 11.68 9.56
CA VAL A 724 -10.15 10.34 10.06
C VAL A 724 -10.72 9.21 9.20
N TYR A 725 -11.72 9.51 8.37
CA TYR A 725 -12.27 8.58 7.38
C TYR A 725 -12.73 9.35 6.15
N ARG A 726 -12.47 8.81 4.96
CA ARG A 726 -13.02 9.29 3.70
C ARG A 726 -13.15 8.10 2.75
N TYR A 727 -14.34 7.87 2.22
CA TYR A 727 -14.60 6.75 1.34
C TYR A 727 -15.63 7.12 0.27
N HIS A 728 -15.34 6.82 -0.99
CA HIS A 728 -16.29 6.95 -2.08
C HIS A 728 -17.02 5.62 -2.29
N PHE A 729 -18.32 5.62 -2.06
CA PHE A 729 -19.19 4.47 -2.26
C PHE A 729 -19.91 4.61 -3.60
N ASP A 730 -19.27 4.13 -4.66
CA ASP A 730 -19.79 4.19 -6.02
C ASP A 730 -20.99 3.26 -6.26
N ARG A 731 -21.73 3.51 -7.35
CA ARG A 731 -22.93 2.74 -7.73
C ARG A 731 -22.67 1.24 -7.91
N GLU A 732 -21.54 0.83 -8.46
CA GLU A 732 -21.23 -0.58 -8.71
C GLU A 732 -20.86 -1.32 -7.42
N LEU A 733 -20.10 -0.67 -6.53
CA LEU A 733 -19.85 -1.14 -5.17
C LEU A 733 -21.16 -1.27 -4.39
N ALA A 734 -22.02 -0.26 -4.46
CA ALA A 734 -23.32 -0.28 -3.80
C ALA A 734 -24.21 -1.42 -4.30
N ARG A 735 -24.29 -1.65 -5.62
CA ARG A 735 -25.03 -2.80 -6.19
C ARG A 735 -24.52 -4.16 -5.67
N ARG A 736 -23.19 -4.34 -5.63
CA ARG A 736 -22.58 -5.59 -5.10
C ARG A 736 -22.84 -5.78 -3.62
N ALA A 737 -22.91 -4.69 -2.87
CA ALA A 737 -23.18 -4.68 -1.44
C ALA A 737 -24.68 -4.64 -1.09
N ARG A 738 -25.58 -4.79 -2.07
CA ARG A 738 -27.04 -4.69 -1.91
C ARG A 738 -27.46 -3.36 -1.26
N GLY A 739 -26.85 -2.27 -1.72
CA GLY A 739 -27.15 -0.90 -1.34
C GLY A 739 -26.53 -0.42 -0.04
N GLN A 740 -25.94 -1.28 0.79
CA GLN A 740 -25.47 -0.89 2.12
C GLN A 740 -24.04 -1.36 2.42
N THR A 741 -23.34 -0.64 3.28
CA THR A 741 -22.00 -0.99 3.75
C THR A 741 -21.73 -0.42 5.14
N VAL A 742 -20.55 -0.73 5.69
CA VAL A 742 -20.12 -0.30 7.02
C VAL A 742 -18.77 0.40 6.90
N GLY A 743 -18.63 1.53 7.59
CA GLY A 743 -17.37 2.22 7.81
C GLY A 743 -16.84 2.03 9.22
N TYR A 744 -15.52 2.06 9.35
CA TYR A 744 -14.80 2.02 10.62
C TYR A 744 -13.60 2.96 10.57
N THR A 745 -13.34 3.68 11.66
CA THR A 745 -12.15 4.48 11.82
C THR A 745 -11.68 4.57 13.27
N PRO A 746 -10.37 4.41 13.56
CA PRO A 746 -9.82 4.74 14.87
C PRO A 746 -9.85 6.26 15.08
N LEU A 747 -10.14 6.67 16.31
CA LEU A 747 -10.12 8.08 16.70
C LEU A 747 -8.75 8.43 17.30
N PRO A 748 -8.17 9.61 16.99
CA PRO A 748 -6.86 10.01 17.51
C PRO A 748 -6.78 10.02 19.05
N LYS A 749 -5.60 9.87 19.64
CA LYS A 749 -5.46 9.99 21.10
C LYS A 749 -5.64 11.46 21.52
N GLY A 750 -6.69 11.80 22.27
CA GLY A 750 -6.84 13.17 22.80
C GLY A 750 -8.24 13.72 23.10
N GLY A 751 -9.30 12.91 23.13
CA GLY A 751 -10.64 13.42 23.51
C GLY A 751 -10.58 14.24 24.81
N PRO A 752 -11.30 15.39 24.90
CA PRO A 752 -12.58 15.65 24.23
C PRO A 752 -12.57 16.65 23.05
N GLY A 753 -13.61 16.60 22.22
CA GLY A 753 -13.80 17.43 21.02
C GLY A 753 -15.16 17.19 20.33
N ARG A 754 -15.21 17.21 18.99
CA ARG A 754 -16.41 16.83 18.21
C ARG A 754 -16.08 15.77 17.14
N ILE A 755 -17.02 14.87 16.87
CA ILE A 755 -16.99 13.94 15.74
C ILE A 755 -17.99 14.45 14.71
N ILE A 756 -17.56 14.64 13.46
CA ILE A 756 -18.35 15.20 12.38
C ILE A 756 -18.44 14.13 11.29
N LEU A 757 -19.66 13.66 10.97
CA LEU A 757 -19.90 12.74 9.85
C LEU A 757 -20.65 13.48 8.75
N GLN A 758 -20.25 13.25 7.51
CA GLN A 758 -20.79 13.91 6.33
C GLN A 758 -21.02 12.90 5.20
N MET A 759 -22.08 13.12 4.43
CA MET A 759 -22.25 12.56 3.09
C MET A 759 -22.27 13.70 2.09
N THR A 760 -21.41 13.62 1.08
CA THR A 760 -21.35 14.58 -0.03
C THR A 760 -21.69 13.89 -1.35
N PRO A 761 -22.19 14.63 -2.35
CA PRO A 761 -22.51 14.07 -3.67
C PRO A 761 -21.31 13.37 -4.29
N GLY A 762 -21.57 12.42 -5.19
CA GLY A 762 -20.55 11.73 -5.96
C GLY A 762 -19.74 12.63 -6.93
N PRO A 763 -18.81 12.03 -7.70
CA PRO A 763 -17.94 12.72 -8.68
C PRO A 763 -18.63 13.69 -9.65
N ASP A 764 -19.82 13.34 -10.15
CA ASP A 764 -20.67 14.15 -11.04
C ASP A 764 -21.29 15.35 -10.32
N VAL A 765 -21.18 15.35 -8.99
CA VAL A 765 -21.63 16.39 -8.06
C VAL A 765 -23.11 16.76 -8.23
N ASN A 766 -23.92 15.73 -8.46
CA ASN A 766 -25.34 15.81 -8.69
C ASN A 766 -26.12 15.00 -7.65
N ALA A 767 -26.52 15.66 -6.57
CA ALA A 767 -27.27 15.04 -5.48
C ALA A 767 -28.68 14.53 -5.86
N ALA A 768 -29.19 14.81 -7.07
CA ALA A 768 -30.58 14.53 -7.44
C ALA A 768 -30.97 13.05 -7.33
N TYR A 769 -29.99 12.14 -7.44
CA TYR A 769 -30.19 10.69 -7.38
C TYR A 769 -29.40 10.00 -6.26
N ASP A 770 -28.67 10.75 -5.45
CA ASP A 770 -27.85 10.21 -4.35
C ASP A 770 -28.70 10.01 -3.11
N TRP A 771 -29.70 9.14 -3.21
CA TRP A 771 -30.61 8.89 -2.10
C TRP A 771 -29.91 8.00 -1.08
N SER A 772 -29.16 8.59 -0.15
CA SER A 772 -28.37 7.89 0.86
C SER A 772 -28.94 7.97 2.27
N TYR A 773 -28.54 7.03 3.11
CA TYR A 773 -29.03 6.93 4.49
C TYR A 773 -27.93 6.47 5.46
N TRP A 774 -28.11 6.81 6.74
CA TRP A 774 -27.42 6.19 7.87
C TRP A 774 -28.29 5.12 8.51
N LEU A 775 -27.70 4.02 8.99
CA LEU A 775 -28.41 2.96 9.71
C LEU A 775 -28.15 3.06 11.22
N TRP A 776 -26.90 2.90 11.63
CA TRP A 776 -26.49 2.95 13.04
C TRP A 776 -25.07 3.50 13.15
N LEU A 777 -24.76 4.07 14.33
CA LEU A 777 -23.44 4.58 14.67
C LEU A 777 -23.04 4.08 16.06
N ARG A 778 -21.79 3.62 16.19
CA ARG A 778 -21.23 3.07 17.43
C ARG A 778 -19.84 3.60 17.67
N ALA A 779 -19.57 4.08 18.87
CA ALA A 779 -18.23 4.38 19.35
C ALA A 779 -17.86 3.37 20.43
N SER A 780 -16.57 3.05 20.55
CA SER A 780 -16.09 2.17 21.63
C SER A 780 -14.77 2.62 22.20
N ARG A 781 -14.52 2.24 23.45
CA ARG A 781 -13.23 2.41 24.15
C ARG A 781 -12.14 1.50 23.60
N SER A 782 -12.51 0.41 22.96
CA SER A 782 -11.60 -0.52 22.30
C SER A 782 -12.32 -1.21 21.15
N PRO A 783 -11.65 -1.54 20.03
CA PRO A 783 -12.24 -2.31 18.95
C PRO A 783 -12.64 -3.74 19.37
N LEU A 784 -12.09 -4.23 20.49
CA LEU A 784 -12.38 -5.55 21.05
C LEU A 784 -12.78 -5.43 22.53
N ALA A 785 -13.77 -6.23 22.94
CA ALA A 785 -14.19 -6.37 24.33
C ALA A 785 -14.49 -7.84 24.68
N LEU A 786 -14.46 -8.14 25.96
CA LEU A 786 -14.82 -9.41 26.57
C LEU A 786 -16.11 -9.23 27.35
N LEU A 787 -17.15 -9.99 27.04
CA LEU A 787 -18.40 -9.97 27.81
C LEU A 787 -18.31 -10.98 28.95
N ALA A 788 -18.63 -10.60 30.19
CA ALA A 788 -18.72 -11.54 31.30
C ALA A 788 -19.95 -11.22 32.16
N GLY A 789 -20.89 -12.17 32.24
CA GLY A 789 -22.13 -12.00 33.00
C GLY A 789 -22.94 -10.75 32.62
N GLY A 790 -22.96 -10.38 31.34
CA GLY A 790 -23.64 -9.18 30.83
C GLY A 790 -22.88 -7.86 31.04
N LYS A 791 -21.68 -7.88 31.64
CA LYS A 791 -20.79 -6.72 31.75
C LYS A 791 -19.71 -6.75 30.68
N THR A 792 -19.35 -5.58 30.16
CA THR A 792 -18.29 -5.41 29.17
C THR A 792 -16.95 -5.13 29.84
N PHE A 793 -15.94 -5.96 29.55
CA PHE A 793 -14.56 -5.79 29.99
C PHE A 793 -13.70 -5.39 28.79
N PHE A 794 -12.94 -4.31 28.94
CA PHE A 794 -12.01 -3.82 27.91
C PHE A 794 -10.59 -4.35 28.18
N PRO A 795 -9.77 -4.50 27.13
CA PRO A 795 -8.41 -4.98 27.30
C PRO A 795 -7.57 -4.00 28.14
N LEU A 796 -6.83 -4.54 29.11
CA LEU A 796 -5.77 -3.84 29.84
C LEU A 796 -4.59 -3.53 28.93
N ARG A 797 -4.36 -4.40 27.94
CA ARG A 797 -3.28 -4.32 26.96
C ARG A 797 -3.78 -4.84 25.62
N LEU A 798 -3.53 -4.08 24.56
CA LEU A 798 -3.82 -4.45 23.18
C LEU A 798 -2.64 -3.99 22.32
N GLU A 799 -1.77 -4.92 21.97
CA GLU A 799 -0.59 -4.69 21.14
C GLU A 799 -0.70 -5.46 19.85
N SER A 800 -0.35 -4.82 18.75
CA SER A 800 -0.26 -5.41 17.42
C SER A 800 0.69 -4.58 16.57
N GLN A 801 1.26 -5.17 15.52
CA GLN A 801 2.11 -4.43 14.57
C GLN A 801 1.36 -3.31 13.84
N SER A 802 0.04 -3.42 13.72
CA SER A 802 -0.83 -2.40 13.17
C SER A 802 -2.00 -2.14 14.13
N GLU A 803 -2.57 -0.95 14.10
CA GLU A 803 -3.79 -0.69 14.87
C GLU A 803 -4.88 -1.72 14.52
N PRO A 804 -5.47 -2.41 15.52
CA PRO A 804 -6.53 -3.39 15.28
C PRO A 804 -7.74 -2.73 14.63
N ARG A 805 -8.33 -3.39 13.64
CA ARG A 805 -9.47 -2.88 12.87
C ARG A 805 -10.68 -3.78 13.06
N GLN A 806 -11.84 -3.19 13.27
CA GLN A 806 -13.08 -3.94 13.25
C GLN A 806 -13.58 -4.03 11.80
N THR A 807 -13.85 -5.23 11.31
CA THR A 807 -14.44 -5.46 9.99
C THR A 807 -15.55 -6.48 10.11
N GLU A 808 -16.53 -6.41 9.21
CA GLU A 808 -17.51 -7.47 9.06
C GLU A 808 -16.89 -8.61 8.24
N PHE A 809 -17.02 -9.84 8.75
CA PHE A 809 -16.62 -11.05 8.06
C PHE A 809 -17.71 -12.11 8.28
N ASN A 810 -18.36 -12.55 7.20
CA ASN A 810 -19.48 -13.49 7.22
C ASN A 810 -20.63 -13.10 8.17
N GLY A 811 -21.06 -11.83 8.15
CA GLY A 811 -22.18 -11.36 8.98
C GLY A 811 -21.85 -11.13 10.45
N ARG A 812 -20.57 -11.17 10.84
CA ARG A 812 -20.12 -10.91 12.22
C ARG A 812 -18.96 -9.93 12.24
N PHE A 813 -18.92 -9.07 13.25
CA PHE A 813 -17.78 -8.20 13.50
C PHE A 813 -16.61 -9.00 14.06
N ILE A 814 -15.47 -8.91 13.39
CA ILE A 814 -14.20 -9.45 13.85
C ILE A 814 -13.23 -8.28 14.11
N THR A 815 -12.35 -8.42 15.10
CA THR A 815 -11.25 -7.48 15.29
C THR A 815 -9.99 -8.06 14.71
N VAL A 816 -9.57 -7.53 13.56
CA VAL A 816 -8.36 -7.95 12.86
C VAL A 816 -7.16 -7.18 13.39
N ALA A 817 -6.17 -7.90 13.89
CA ALA A 817 -4.88 -7.39 14.35
C ALA A 817 -3.77 -8.07 13.52
N ALA A 818 -2.75 -7.31 13.13
CA ALA A 818 -1.56 -7.90 12.51
C ALA A 818 -0.79 -8.72 13.55
N ALA A 819 -0.48 -9.97 13.22
CA ALA A 819 0.35 -10.83 14.06
C ALA A 819 1.85 -10.45 13.90
N PRO A 820 2.65 -10.39 14.97
CA PRO A 820 2.31 -10.72 16.35
C PRO A 820 1.36 -9.72 17.00
N SER A 821 0.36 -10.24 17.71
CA SER A 821 -0.59 -9.46 18.50
C SER A 821 -0.82 -10.08 19.87
N VAL A 822 -0.99 -9.25 20.90
CA VAL A 822 -1.24 -9.64 22.29
C VAL A 822 -2.39 -8.81 22.86
N ILE A 823 -3.34 -9.49 23.50
CA ILE A 823 -4.52 -8.88 24.12
C ILE A 823 -4.64 -9.42 25.55
N GLU A 824 -4.78 -8.56 26.55
CA GLU A 824 -4.92 -8.97 27.96
C GLU A 824 -6.16 -8.38 28.59
N PHE A 825 -6.95 -9.21 29.29
CA PHE A 825 -8.08 -8.79 30.10
C PHE A 825 -7.83 -9.08 31.59
N ALA A 826 -8.36 -8.23 32.46
CA ALA A 826 -8.44 -8.54 33.89
C ALA A 826 -9.37 -9.73 34.10
N THR A 827 -9.04 -10.61 35.05
CA THR A 827 -9.92 -11.71 35.44
C THR A 827 -10.57 -11.46 36.79
N THR A 828 -11.72 -12.09 37.02
CA THR A 828 -12.37 -12.15 38.34
C THR A 828 -12.54 -13.62 38.77
N PRO A 829 -12.54 -13.92 40.08
CA PRO A 829 -12.60 -15.31 40.58
C PRO A 829 -13.87 -16.07 40.20
N ASP A 830 -14.91 -15.35 39.81
CA ASP A 830 -16.19 -15.88 39.35
C ASP A 830 -16.21 -16.19 37.85
N MET A 831 -15.14 -15.98 37.08
CA MET A 831 -15.11 -16.40 35.68
C MET A 831 -15.00 -17.93 35.56
N ASP A 832 -15.91 -18.59 34.84
CA ASP A 832 -15.91 -20.06 34.65
C ASP A 832 -15.59 -20.43 33.20
N GLU A 833 -16.57 -20.33 32.31
CA GLU A 833 -16.49 -20.86 30.97
C GLU A 833 -16.26 -19.74 29.96
N LEU A 834 -15.15 -19.82 29.24
CA LEU A 834 -14.76 -18.89 28.20
C LEU A 834 -15.17 -19.46 26.83
N SER A 835 -15.78 -18.61 26.00
CA SER A 835 -16.20 -18.91 24.63
C SER A 835 -15.84 -17.79 23.67
N GLY A 836 -15.67 -18.12 22.39
CA GLY A 836 -15.41 -17.13 21.34
C GLY A 836 -14.95 -17.77 20.03
N GLY A 837 -14.33 -16.97 19.16
CA GLY A 837 -13.75 -17.43 17.91
C GLY A 837 -12.48 -16.69 17.50
N PHE A 838 -11.70 -17.31 16.62
CA PHE A 838 -10.47 -16.75 16.06
C PHE A 838 -10.24 -17.22 14.61
N GLY A 839 -9.40 -16.52 13.86
CA GLY A 839 -9.08 -16.92 12.49
C GLY A 839 -8.12 -15.99 11.78
N LEU A 840 -7.85 -16.29 10.51
CA LEU A 840 -7.10 -15.43 9.59
C LEU A 840 -8.06 -14.87 8.53
N HIS A 841 -7.99 -13.55 8.29
CA HIS A 841 -8.81 -12.87 7.29
C HIS A 841 -8.55 -13.43 5.89
N ASP A 842 -9.54 -13.43 4.99
CA ASP A 842 -9.40 -14.01 3.65
C ASP A 842 -8.31 -13.34 2.82
N THR A 843 -8.15 -12.01 2.94
CA THR A 843 -7.05 -11.26 2.31
C THR A 843 -5.66 -11.74 2.70
N ALA A 844 -5.52 -12.42 3.85
CA ALA A 844 -4.24 -12.99 4.26
C ALA A 844 -3.82 -14.14 3.33
N TRP A 845 -4.77 -14.93 2.80
CA TRP A 845 -4.51 -16.17 2.05
C TRP A 845 -5.11 -16.25 0.64
N PHE A 846 -6.12 -15.43 0.34
CA PHE A 846 -6.80 -15.43 -0.95
C PHE A 846 -5.99 -14.61 -1.96
N ARG A 847 -5.52 -15.28 -3.02
CA ARG A 847 -4.65 -14.74 -4.10
C ARG A 847 -3.23 -14.34 -3.71
N GLN A 848 -2.78 -14.61 -2.50
CA GLN A 848 -1.39 -14.41 -2.11
C GLN A 848 -0.63 -15.74 -2.18
N GLU A 849 0.50 -15.79 -2.89
CA GLU A 849 1.27 -17.02 -3.10
C GLU A 849 1.93 -17.59 -1.83
N LYS A 850 1.89 -16.86 -0.69
CA LYS A 850 2.50 -17.28 0.59
C LYS A 850 1.72 -16.75 1.79
N THR A 851 1.16 -17.65 2.59
CA THR A 851 0.77 -17.34 3.98
C THR A 851 1.61 -18.13 4.95
N THR A 852 2.03 -17.48 6.04
CA THR A 852 2.71 -18.17 7.12
C THR A 852 1.67 -18.72 8.11
N PRO A 853 1.84 -19.96 8.60
CA PRO A 853 1.02 -20.48 9.68
C PRO A 853 1.10 -19.59 10.93
N VAL A 854 -0.05 -19.31 11.55
CA VAL A 854 -0.14 -18.46 12.75
C VAL A 854 -0.58 -19.30 13.93
N ASP A 855 0.18 -19.22 15.02
CA ASP A 855 -0.12 -19.86 16.30
C ASP A 855 -1.01 -18.94 17.14
N PHE A 856 -2.23 -19.39 17.42
CA PHE A 856 -3.18 -18.76 18.33
C PHE A 856 -3.06 -19.41 19.70
N VAL A 857 -2.79 -18.61 20.73
CA VAL A 857 -2.63 -19.08 22.12
C VAL A 857 -3.50 -18.26 23.05
N ILE A 858 -4.28 -18.94 23.88
CA ILE A 858 -4.99 -18.35 25.03
C ILE A 858 -4.33 -18.87 26.30
N SER A 859 -4.00 -17.97 27.22
CA SER A 859 -3.36 -18.32 28.49
C SER A 859 -3.89 -17.51 29.67
N LEU A 860 -3.91 -18.15 30.84
CA LEU A 860 -4.14 -17.50 32.12
C LEU A 860 -2.77 -17.19 32.75
N VAL A 861 -2.46 -15.90 32.87
CA VAL A 861 -1.23 -15.40 33.48
C VAL A 861 -1.53 -15.08 34.94
N LYS A 862 -0.99 -15.89 35.84
CA LYS A 862 -1.18 -15.75 37.29
C LYS A 862 -0.47 -14.49 37.83
N PRO A 863 -0.84 -14.00 39.04
CA PRO A 863 -0.19 -12.84 39.65
C PRO A 863 1.32 -13.00 39.88
N ASP A 864 1.81 -14.23 40.07
CA ASP A 864 3.23 -14.57 40.21
C ASP A 864 4.00 -14.59 38.87
N GLY A 865 3.31 -14.35 37.75
CA GLY A 865 3.87 -14.34 36.40
C GLY A 865 3.88 -15.70 35.71
N THR A 866 3.46 -16.79 36.37
CA THR A 866 3.35 -18.10 35.74
C THR A 866 2.20 -18.15 34.74
N GLU A 867 2.39 -18.84 33.61
CA GLU A 867 1.43 -18.88 32.50
C GLU A 867 0.88 -20.29 32.30
N ALA A 868 -0.44 -20.45 32.41
CA ALA A 868 -1.15 -21.68 32.09
C ALA A 868 -1.83 -21.54 30.72
N ARG A 869 -1.37 -22.28 29.71
CA ARG A 869 -1.98 -22.30 28.37
C ARG A 869 -3.26 -23.13 28.41
N VAL A 870 -4.36 -22.53 27.98
CA VAL A 870 -5.70 -23.14 27.96
C VAL A 870 -6.16 -23.46 26.55
N LEU A 871 -5.59 -22.79 25.54
CA LEU A 871 -5.76 -23.13 24.13
C LEU A 871 -4.48 -22.83 23.36
N GLU A 872 -4.08 -23.74 22.47
CA GLU A 872 -3.00 -23.54 21.51
C GLU A 872 -3.39 -24.20 20.18
N ARG A 873 -3.51 -23.40 19.12
CA ARG A 873 -3.89 -23.90 17.78
C ARG A 873 -3.20 -23.11 16.68
N THR A 874 -2.60 -23.83 15.73
CA THR A 874 -2.01 -23.25 14.52
C THR A 874 -3.00 -23.27 13.36
N LEU A 875 -3.14 -22.15 12.64
CA LEU A 875 -3.94 -22.07 11.41
C LEU A 875 -3.05 -21.87 10.19
N ASP A 876 -3.28 -22.65 9.13
CA ASP A 876 -2.61 -22.57 7.82
C ASP A 876 -3.62 -22.63 6.66
N PRO A 877 -4.44 -21.58 6.47
CA PRO A 877 -5.55 -21.58 5.51
C PRO A 877 -5.13 -21.65 4.04
N ALA A 878 -3.87 -21.33 3.70
CA ALA A 878 -3.37 -21.52 2.34
C ALA A 878 -3.28 -23.00 1.97
N HIS A 879 -2.79 -23.83 2.89
CA HIS A 879 -2.57 -25.26 2.64
C HIS A 879 -3.70 -26.15 3.16
N ARG A 880 -4.49 -25.69 4.15
CA ARG A 880 -5.55 -26.47 4.79
C ARG A 880 -6.88 -25.73 4.73
N ALA A 881 -7.80 -26.23 3.90
CA ALA A 881 -9.13 -25.63 3.77
C ALA A 881 -9.93 -25.62 5.09
N ALA A 882 -9.70 -26.57 5.98
CA ALA A 882 -10.34 -26.64 7.30
C ALA A 882 -9.93 -25.49 8.25
N ASP A 883 -8.79 -24.84 7.98
CA ASP A 883 -8.31 -23.69 8.76
C ASP A 883 -8.88 -22.34 8.24
N ARG A 884 -9.68 -22.37 7.16
CA ARG A 884 -10.34 -21.19 6.60
C ARG A 884 -11.60 -20.86 7.39
N GLY A 885 -11.90 -19.57 7.52
CA GLY A 885 -13.05 -19.09 8.29
C GLY A 885 -12.79 -19.07 9.80
N THR A 886 -13.83 -18.72 10.56
CA THR A 886 -13.73 -18.56 12.01
C THR A 886 -13.73 -19.91 12.72
N GLN A 887 -12.74 -20.11 13.57
CA GLN A 887 -12.59 -21.27 14.45
C GLN A 887 -13.17 -20.93 15.82
N SER A 888 -14.21 -21.64 16.25
CA SER A 888 -14.84 -21.44 17.56
C SER A 888 -14.11 -22.19 18.67
N PHE A 889 -14.17 -21.67 19.89
CA PHE A 889 -13.74 -22.35 21.11
C PHE A 889 -14.75 -22.14 22.24
N GLN A 890 -14.83 -23.13 23.12
CA GLN A 890 -15.56 -23.06 24.39
C GLN A 890 -14.88 -24.02 25.36
N PHE A 891 -14.40 -23.53 26.50
CA PHE A 891 -13.77 -24.34 27.54
C PHE A 891 -13.83 -23.63 28.89
N ARG A 892 -13.73 -24.42 29.97
CA ARG A 892 -13.63 -23.88 31.33
C ARG A 892 -12.23 -23.37 31.61
N LEU A 893 -12.16 -22.24 32.30
CA LEU A 893 -10.91 -21.69 32.80
C LEU A 893 -10.43 -22.51 34.01
N PRO A 894 -9.11 -22.75 34.15
CA PRO A 894 -8.54 -23.40 35.31
C PRO A 894 -8.82 -22.57 36.57
N GLN A 895 -9.54 -23.16 37.53
CA GLN A 895 -9.83 -22.52 38.80
C GLN A 895 -8.64 -22.68 39.78
N PRO A 896 -8.36 -21.68 40.63
CA PRO A 896 -9.01 -20.36 40.70
C PRO A 896 -8.54 -19.43 39.57
N VAL A 897 -9.48 -18.64 39.02
CA VAL A 897 -9.13 -17.63 38.00
C VAL A 897 -8.61 -16.36 38.68
N ALA A 898 -7.29 -16.21 38.70
CA ALA A 898 -6.61 -15.02 39.22
C ALA A 898 -5.53 -14.52 38.25
N GLY A 899 -5.43 -13.19 38.10
CA GLY A 899 -4.43 -12.53 37.25
C GLY A 899 -5.02 -11.95 35.98
N ARG A 900 -4.52 -12.37 34.81
CA ARG A 900 -4.89 -11.84 33.49
C ARG A 900 -5.14 -12.96 32.48
N LEU A 901 -6.16 -12.78 31.64
CA LEU A 901 -6.43 -13.64 30.49
C LEU A 901 -5.76 -13.05 29.26
N ARG A 902 -4.78 -13.75 28.69
CA ARG A 902 -3.99 -13.32 27.52
C ARG A 902 -4.40 -14.09 26.27
N PHE A 903 -4.65 -13.37 25.20
CA PHE A 903 -4.85 -13.89 23.85
C PHE A 903 -3.67 -13.44 22.99
N SER A 904 -3.06 -14.36 22.25
CA SER A 904 -1.93 -14.02 21.40
C SER A 904 -1.96 -14.76 20.06
N ALA A 905 -1.52 -14.07 19.02
CA ALA A 905 -1.36 -14.63 17.68
C ALA A 905 0.08 -14.39 17.24
N HIS A 906 0.82 -15.45 16.90
CA HIS A 906 2.24 -15.38 16.55
C HIS A 906 2.50 -16.07 15.21
N PRO A 907 3.08 -15.38 14.21
CA PRO A 907 3.41 -16.01 12.94
C PRO A 907 4.68 -16.87 13.09
N ARG A 908 4.67 -18.09 12.54
CA ARG A 908 5.83 -19.02 12.59
C ARG A 908 7.04 -18.60 11.76
N ALA A 909 6.87 -17.62 10.88
CA ALA A 909 7.89 -17.04 10.01
C ALA A 909 7.58 -15.56 9.77
N ARG A 910 8.59 -14.79 9.37
CA ARG A 910 8.47 -13.34 9.21
C ARG A 910 7.81 -13.02 7.86
N LEU A 911 6.49 -12.82 7.88
CA LEU A 911 5.70 -12.24 6.78
C LEU A 911 4.83 -11.11 7.32
N ASP A 912 4.74 -10.01 6.56
CA ASP A 912 4.06 -8.78 6.97
C ASP A 912 2.51 -8.83 6.79
N ASN A 913 1.95 -9.97 6.33
CA ASN A 913 0.54 -10.10 5.91
C ASN A 913 -0.30 -11.08 6.76
N ALA A 914 0.10 -11.36 8.01
CA ALA A 914 -0.64 -12.25 8.90
C ALA A 914 -1.76 -11.49 9.65
N HIS A 915 -2.90 -11.29 8.99
CA HIS A 915 -4.08 -10.62 9.56
C HIS A 915 -4.92 -11.58 10.40
N ALA A 916 -4.55 -11.73 11.68
CA ALA A 916 -5.23 -12.56 12.66
C ALA A 916 -6.42 -11.82 13.29
N TYR A 917 -7.45 -12.54 13.73
CA TYR A 917 -8.56 -11.92 14.44
C TYR A 917 -9.08 -12.77 15.59
N TRP A 918 -9.67 -12.07 16.56
CA TRP A 918 -10.48 -12.63 17.65
C TRP A 918 -11.90 -12.03 17.57
N THR A 919 -12.92 -12.82 17.92
CA THR A 919 -14.33 -12.38 17.85
C THR A 919 -15.20 -13.10 18.88
N GLY A 920 -16.31 -12.45 19.28
CA GLY A 920 -17.36 -13.06 20.11
C GLY A 920 -16.90 -13.53 21.49
N LEU A 921 -15.95 -12.83 22.12
CA LEU A 921 -15.38 -13.24 23.41
C LEU A 921 -16.41 -13.09 24.53
N ASN A 922 -16.80 -14.20 25.15
CA ASN A 922 -17.79 -14.24 26.22
C ASN A 922 -17.40 -15.22 27.34
N ILE A 923 -17.65 -14.83 28.59
CA ILE A 923 -17.44 -15.63 29.80
C ILE A 923 -18.75 -15.79 30.58
N ASN A 924 -19.07 -17.03 30.92
CA ASN A 924 -20.11 -17.35 31.89
C ASN A 924 -19.54 -17.28 33.32
N LEU A 925 -20.28 -16.67 34.24
CA LEU A 925 -19.86 -16.51 35.64
C LEU A 925 -20.33 -17.68 36.52
N LEU A 926 -19.52 -18.03 37.51
CA LEU A 926 -19.87 -18.87 38.65
C LEU A 926 -20.94 -18.18 39.51
N ARG A 927 -21.82 -18.98 40.10
CA ARG A 927 -22.89 -18.52 41.02
C ARG A 927 -22.37 -18.34 42.44
N THR A 928 -21.20 -17.72 42.58
CA THR A 928 -20.53 -17.46 43.86
C THR A 928 -20.86 -16.09 44.43
N ALA A 929 -21.66 -15.26 43.77
CA ALA A 929 -21.99 -13.94 44.27
C ALA A 929 -23.03 -13.99 45.40
N LEU A 930 -22.83 -13.15 46.43
CA LEU A 930 -23.73 -12.99 47.56
C LEU A 930 -24.76 -11.89 47.26
N GLY A 931 -26.06 -12.19 47.25
CA GLY A 931 -27.10 -11.17 47.05
C GLY A 931 -27.16 -10.18 48.22
N PHE A 932 -27.27 -8.88 47.94
CA PHE A 932 -27.36 -7.81 48.95
C PHE A 932 -28.02 -6.55 48.38
N ARG A 933 -29.00 -5.97 49.09
CA ARG A 933 -29.71 -4.69 48.78
C ARG A 933 -30.00 -4.45 47.28
N GLY A 934 -30.74 -5.36 46.63
CA GLY A 934 -31.13 -5.22 45.23
C GLY A 934 -29.99 -5.44 44.22
N GLY A 935 -28.84 -5.93 44.66
CA GLY A 935 -27.70 -6.30 43.82
C GLY A 935 -26.96 -7.53 44.33
N GLN A 936 -25.73 -7.74 43.85
CA GLN A 936 -24.87 -8.85 44.25
C GLN A 936 -23.48 -8.33 44.65
N ILE A 937 -22.88 -8.96 45.66
CA ILE A 937 -21.51 -8.78 46.10
C ILE A 937 -20.69 -9.94 45.50
N PRO A 938 -19.74 -9.65 44.59
CA PRO A 938 -18.91 -10.70 44.00
C PRO A 938 -18.00 -11.31 45.08
N ALA A 939 -17.62 -12.56 44.87
CA ALA A 939 -16.64 -13.21 45.72
C ALA A 939 -15.28 -12.48 45.64
N HIS A 940 -14.64 -12.29 46.79
CA HIS A 940 -13.33 -11.66 46.92
C HIS A 940 -12.23 -12.53 46.27
N PRO A 941 -11.14 -11.95 45.73
CA PRO A 941 -9.99 -12.69 45.16
C PRO A 941 -9.40 -13.81 46.01
N ASP A 942 -9.54 -13.72 47.34
CA ASP A 942 -9.09 -14.75 48.29
C ASP A 942 -10.02 -15.98 48.36
N THR A 943 -11.07 -16.00 47.55
CA THR A 943 -11.92 -17.16 47.35
C THR A 943 -11.13 -18.27 46.66
N GLU A 944 -11.03 -19.41 47.32
CA GLU A 944 -10.19 -20.52 46.88
C GLU A 944 -10.95 -21.85 47.06
N GLY A 945 -10.86 -22.72 46.07
CA GLY A 945 -11.30 -24.11 46.17
C GLY A 945 -10.20 -25.03 45.65
N ARG A 946 -9.77 -26.01 46.46
CA ARG A 946 -8.67 -26.93 46.08
C ARG A 946 -8.92 -27.63 44.74
N PHE A 947 -10.18 -27.92 44.44
CA PHE A 947 -10.62 -28.57 43.21
C PHE A 947 -11.43 -27.64 42.30
N GLY A 948 -11.39 -26.33 42.57
CA GLY A 948 -12.19 -25.32 41.88
C GLY A 948 -13.66 -25.27 42.31
N PHE A 949 -14.38 -24.34 41.70
CA PHE A 949 -15.83 -24.19 41.81
C PHE A 949 -16.49 -24.54 40.47
N LEU A 950 -17.76 -24.94 40.51
CA LEU A 950 -18.52 -25.35 39.33
C LEU A 950 -19.99 -24.96 39.49
N ASN A 951 -20.59 -24.38 38.46
CA ASN A 951 -22.06 -24.28 38.38
C ASN A 951 -22.67 -25.67 38.11
N SER A 952 -23.65 -26.06 38.93
CA SER A 952 -24.41 -27.30 38.77
C SER A 952 -25.89 -27.07 39.08
N SER A 953 -26.70 -28.11 38.96
CA SER A 953 -28.08 -28.15 39.42
C SER A 953 -28.26 -29.34 40.37
N GLU A 954 -28.89 -29.11 41.52
CA GLU A 954 -29.30 -30.15 42.46
C GLU A 954 -30.78 -29.97 42.78
N ASP A 955 -31.56 -31.05 42.70
CA ASP A 955 -33.02 -31.04 42.83
C ASP A 955 -33.71 -30.02 41.88
N GLY A 956 -33.16 -29.87 40.67
CA GLY A 956 -33.67 -28.95 39.65
C GLY A 956 -33.43 -27.46 39.95
N ARG A 957 -32.64 -27.14 40.99
CA ARG A 957 -32.27 -25.76 41.35
C ARG A 957 -30.78 -25.56 41.18
N ASP A 958 -30.42 -24.39 40.64
CA ASP A 958 -29.03 -24.03 40.39
C ASP A 958 -28.24 -23.89 41.70
N CYS A 959 -27.01 -24.41 41.74
CA CYS A 959 -26.10 -24.30 42.87
C CYS A 959 -24.65 -24.11 42.39
N VAL A 960 -23.78 -23.65 43.30
CA VAL A 960 -22.33 -23.68 43.09
C VAL A 960 -21.72 -24.81 43.91
N VAL A 961 -21.09 -25.75 43.22
CA VAL A 961 -20.32 -26.83 43.83
C VAL A 961 -19.02 -26.25 44.39
N ALA A 962 -18.78 -26.51 45.66
CA ALA A 962 -17.62 -26.09 46.43
C ALA A 962 -17.03 -27.32 47.15
N HIS A 963 -16.30 -28.15 46.41
CA HIS A 963 -15.71 -29.39 46.93
C HIS A 963 -14.76 -29.10 48.10
N ALA A 964 -14.91 -29.80 49.22
CA ALA A 964 -14.03 -29.59 50.36
C ALA A 964 -12.56 -29.97 50.05
N PRO A 965 -11.54 -29.22 50.51
CA PRO A 965 -11.65 -27.91 51.14
C PRO A 965 -11.89 -26.78 50.13
N ALA A 966 -12.85 -25.90 50.42
CA ALA A 966 -13.08 -24.65 49.68
C ALA A 966 -13.54 -23.52 50.61
N SER A 967 -13.36 -22.27 50.16
CA SER A 967 -13.77 -21.07 50.88
C SER A 967 -14.26 -19.99 49.92
N LEU A 968 -15.45 -19.45 50.18
CA LEU A 968 -16.01 -18.25 49.54
C LEU A 968 -15.84 -17.08 50.49
N VAL A 969 -15.23 -15.99 50.03
CA VAL A 969 -14.89 -14.82 50.84
C VAL A 969 -15.65 -13.60 50.33
N TYR A 970 -16.26 -12.82 51.21
CA TYR A 970 -16.99 -11.59 50.88
C TYR A 970 -16.55 -10.43 51.76
N GLU A 971 -16.37 -9.26 51.17
CA GLU A 971 -16.14 -8.01 51.93
C GLU A 971 -17.41 -7.61 52.67
N TRP A 972 -17.28 -7.27 53.94
CA TRP A 972 -18.41 -6.80 54.74
C TRP A 972 -18.85 -5.41 54.27
N ARG A 973 -20.18 -5.18 54.23
CA ARG A 973 -20.78 -3.89 53.88
C ARG A 973 -21.73 -3.43 54.97
N GLU A 974 -21.86 -2.12 55.13
CA GLU A 974 -22.79 -1.55 56.10
C GLU A 974 -24.22 -2.02 55.84
N GLY A 975 -24.87 -2.55 56.88
CA GLY A 975 -26.19 -3.18 56.80
C GLY A 975 -26.17 -4.64 56.36
N MET A 976 -25.03 -5.32 56.39
CA MET A 976 -24.92 -6.77 56.26
C MET A 976 -25.03 -7.40 57.66
N ASN A 977 -26.25 -7.67 58.12
CA ASN A 977 -26.53 -8.08 59.51
C ASN A 977 -26.96 -9.55 59.64
N ARG A 978 -27.42 -10.18 58.55
CA ARG A 978 -27.82 -11.58 58.54
C ARG A 978 -27.43 -12.25 57.23
N LEU A 979 -26.86 -13.45 57.29
CA LEU A 979 -26.62 -14.33 56.13
C LEU A 979 -27.70 -15.42 56.12
N THR A 980 -28.38 -15.56 54.99
CA THR A 980 -29.22 -16.71 54.66
C THR A 980 -28.65 -17.45 53.46
N ALA A 981 -28.73 -18.79 53.49
CA ALA A 981 -28.25 -19.64 52.40
C ALA A 981 -28.87 -21.03 52.47
N GLU A 982 -28.75 -21.79 51.39
CA GLU A 982 -28.88 -23.24 51.41
C GLU A 982 -27.54 -23.92 51.09
N TYR A 983 -27.28 -25.05 51.74
CA TYR A 983 -26.05 -25.82 51.58
C TYR A 983 -26.32 -27.31 51.70
N GLY A 984 -25.47 -28.13 51.12
CA GLY A 984 -25.67 -29.58 51.13
C GLY A 984 -24.58 -30.32 50.37
N LEU A 985 -24.72 -31.65 50.26
CA LEU A 985 -23.92 -32.47 49.37
C LEU A 985 -24.72 -32.82 48.13
N ILE A 986 -24.07 -32.85 46.97
CA ILE A 986 -24.65 -33.36 45.72
C ILE A 986 -25.15 -34.79 45.97
N SER A 987 -26.39 -35.13 45.58
CA SER A 987 -27.00 -36.42 45.93
C SER A 987 -26.19 -37.63 45.48
N ALA A 988 -25.51 -37.53 44.35
CA ALA A 988 -24.59 -38.56 43.85
C ALA A 988 -23.44 -38.88 44.83
N ALA A 989 -23.08 -37.96 45.73
CA ALA A 989 -22.02 -38.17 46.72
C ALA A 989 -22.36 -39.26 47.75
N TYR A 990 -23.64 -39.45 48.07
CA TYR A 990 -24.10 -40.44 49.06
C TYR A 990 -25.09 -41.46 48.50
N THR A 991 -25.55 -41.31 47.25
CA THR A 991 -26.39 -42.31 46.58
C THR A 991 -25.58 -43.23 45.66
N LYS A 992 -24.47 -42.74 45.11
CA LYS A 992 -23.62 -43.48 44.16
C LYS A 992 -22.18 -43.64 44.64
N ASN A 993 -21.77 -42.86 45.63
CA ASN A 993 -20.43 -42.88 46.20
C ASN A 993 -20.53 -42.99 47.73
N GLU A 994 -19.42 -43.35 48.37
CA GLU A 994 -19.31 -43.49 49.83
C GLU A 994 -18.66 -42.24 50.43
N THR A 995 -19.44 -41.15 50.56
CA THR A 995 -18.96 -39.93 51.23
C THR A 995 -18.99 -40.05 52.76
N GLU A 996 -17.95 -39.57 53.43
CA GLU A 996 -17.91 -39.45 54.90
C GLU A 996 -18.56 -38.16 55.42
N GLY A 997 -18.96 -37.25 54.52
CA GLY A 997 -19.57 -35.97 54.86
C GLY A 997 -18.67 -34.76 54.67
N VAL A 998 -19.23 -33.56 54.89
CA VAL A 998 -18.53 -32.27 54.76
C VAL A 998 -18.90 -31.35 55.91
N VAL A 999 -17.93 -30.60 56.43
CA VAL A 999 -18.14 -29.61 57.48
C VAL A 999 -18.29 -28.22 56.87
N PHE A 1000 -19.45 -27.60 57.08
CA PHE A 1000 -19.75 -26.24 56.65
C PHE A 1000 -19.49 -25.28 57.80
N VAL A 1001 -18.76 -24.19 57.53
CA VAL A 1001 -18.41 -23.17 58.52
C VAL A 1001 -18.70 -21.79 57.96
N VAL A 1002 -19.25 -20.90 58.79
CA VAL A 1002 -19.32 -19.45 58.50
C VAL A 1002 -18.50 -18.72 59.53
N GLU A 1003 -17.59 -17.88 59.07
CA GLU A 1003 -16.63 -17.13 59.88
C GLU A 1003 -16.74 -15.64 59.54
N ALA A 1004 -16.77 -14.79 60.56
CA ALA A 1004 -16.61 -13.35 60.46
C ALA A 1004 -15.19 -12.98 60.87
N ARG A 1005 -14.47 -12.26 60.03
CA ARG A 1005 -13.09 -11.82 60.29
C ARG A 1005 -12.99 -10.31 60.26
N ALA A 1006 -12.58 -9.69 61.36
CA ALA A 1006 -12.37 -8.25 61.43
C ALA A 1006 -11.08 -7.83 60.70
N SER A 1007 -10.93 -6.54 60.43
CA SER A 1007 -9.77 -5.97 59.72
C SER A 1007 -8.44 -6.15 60.47
N ASP A 1008 -8.48 -6.37 61.78
CA ASP A 1008 -7.31 -6.65 62.64
C ASP A 1008 -6.86 -8.12 62.62
N GLY A 1009 -7.57 -8.98 61.85
CA GLY A 1009 -7.31 -10.41 61.75
C GLY A 1009 -8.08 -11.27 62.75
N THR A 1010 -8.83 -10.68 63.69
CA THR A 1010 -9.64 -11.42 64.66
C THR A 1010 -10.76 -12.18 63.95
N ALA A 1011 -10.80 -13.50 64.13
CA ALA A 1011 -11.79 -14.39 63.53
C ALA A 1011 -12.82 -14.88 64.56
N ARG A 1012 -14.10 -14.83 64.20
CA ARG A 1012 -15.22 -15.35 64.98
C ARG A 1012 -16.03 -16.33 64.14
N GLU A 1013 -16.12 -17.59 64.58
CA GLU A 1013 -17.02 -18.56 63.99
C GLU A 1013 -18.47 -18.21 64.34
N LEU A 1014 -19.32 -18.09 63.33
CA LEU A 1014 -20.75 -17.77 63.46
C LEU A 1014 -21.60 -19.03 63.33
N PHE A 1015 -21.11 -20.04 62.60
CA PHE A 1015 -21.81 -21.28 62.36
C PHE A 1015 -20.85 -22.40 62.00
N ARG A 1016 -21.17 -23.61 62.47
CA ARG A 1016 -20.51 -24.86 62.08
C ARG A 1016 -21.52 -25.99 62.07
N ARG A 1017 -21.56 -26.76 60.99
CA ARG A 1017 -22.33 -28.01 60.92
C ARG A 1017 -21.61 -29.05 60.07
N HIS A 1018 -21.54 -30.27 60.58
CA HIS A 1018 -21.08 -31.44 59.83
C HIS A 1018 -22.30 -32.16 59.25
N LEU A 1019 -22.35 -32.32 57.93
CA LEU A 1019 -23.37 -33.13 57.25
C LEU A 1019 -22.80 -34.51 56.92
N ALA A 1020 -23.40 -35.57 57.46
CA ALA A 1020 -22.98 -36.96 57.27
C ALA A 1020 -24.12 -37.83 56.69
N PRO A 1021 -24.54 -37.60 55.42
CA PRO A 1021 -25.77 -38.14 54.84
C PRO A 1021 -25.83 -39.69 54.74
N MET A 1022 -24.68 -40.37 54.83
CA MET A 1022 -24.61 -41.83 54.87
C MET A 1022 -25.06 -42.39 56.22
N THR A 1023 -24.71 -41.74 57.33
CA THR A 1023 -25.03 -42.18 58.70
C THR A 1023 -26.23 -41.44 59.30
N ARG A 1024 -26.57 -40.26 58.75
CA ARG A 1024 -27.67 -39.38 59.18
C ARG A 1024 -28.56 -39.04 57.98
N PRO A 1025 -29.63 -39.80 57.71
CA PRO A 1025 -30.52 -39.55 56.59
C PRO A 1025 -31.12 -38.13 56.56
N GLU A 1026 -31.28 -37.48 57.72
CA GLU A 1026 -31.73 -36.10 57.87
C GLU A 1026 -30.75 -35.05 57.31
N ASP A 1027 -29.48 -35.41 57.11
CA ASP A 1027 -28.47 -34.57 56.47
C ASP A 1027 -28.53 -34.65 54.93
N ARG A 1028 -29.40 -35.48 54.35
CA ARG A 1028 -29.61 -35.58 52.89
C ARG A 1028 -30.45 -34.41 52.37
N GLY A 1029 -30.18 -33.98 51.14
CA GLY A 1029 -30.86 -32.84 50.52
C GLY A 1029 -30.40 -31.50 51.08
N ALA A 1030 -31.05 -30.42 50.63
CA ALA A 1030 -30.67 -29.06 50.98
C ALA A 1030 -30.96 -28.70 52.44
N GLN A 1031 -29.96 -28.16 53.11
CA GLN A 1031 -30.03 -27.65 54.47
C GLN A 1031 -30.11 -26.13 54.45
N LYS A 1032 -30.88 -25.54 55.36
CA LYS A 1032 -31.03 -24.08 55.47
C LYS A 1032 -30.07 -23.49 56.49
N LEU A 1033 -29.56 -22.29 56.18
CA LEU A 1033 -28.69 -21.49 57.03
C LEU A 1033 -29.34 -20.13 57.27
N SER A 1034 -29.34 -19.67 58.52
CA SER A 1034 -29.63 -18.27 58.89
C SER A 1034 -28.76 -17.88 60.09
N VAL A 1035 -27.82 -16.96 59.90
CA VAL A 1035 -26.86 -16.57 60.95
C VAL A 1035 -26.76 -15.05 61.05
N ALA A 1036 -26.69 -14.53 62.27
CA ALA A 1036 -26.43 -13.11 62.50
C ALA A 1036 -24.97 -12.79 62.23
N ILE A 1037 -24.72 -11.72 61.47
CA ILE A 1037 -23.40 -11.21 61.14
C ILE A 1037 -23.15 -9.99 62.05
N PRO A 1038 -22.10 -9.99 62.88
CA PRO A 1038 -21.75 -8.80 63.66
C PRO A 1038 -21.29 -7.66 62.73
N PRO A 1039 -21.35 -6.39 63.16
CA PRO A 1039 -20.71 -5.30 62.42
C PRO A 1039 -19.20 -5.52 62.29
N LEU A 1040 -18.68 -5.47 61.06
CA LEU A 1040 -17.26 -5.73 60.74
C LEU A 1040 -16.71 -4.66 59.78
N PRO A 1041 -16.57 -3.37 60.18
CA PRO A 1041 -16.04 -2.33 59.31
C PRO A 1041 -14.67 -2.72 58.74
N GLY A 1042 -14.55 -2.82 57.41
CA GLY A 1042 -13.32 -3.26 56.73
C GLY A 1042 -12.95 -4.74 56.93
N GLY A 1043 -13.86 -5.54 57.49
CA GLY A 1043 -13.70 -6.99 57.68
C GLY A 1043 -14.35 -7.82 56.57
N ARG A 1044 -14.33 -9.15 56.75
CA ARG A 1044 -14.77 -10.15 55.76
C ARG A 1044 -15.68 -11.20 56.36
N LEU A 1045 -16.60 -11.70 55.54
CA LEU A 1045 -17.42 -12.88 55.80
C LEU A 1045 -16.89 -14.05 54.97
N ILE A 1046 -16.65 -15.20 55.60
CA ILE A 1046 -16.01 -16.36 54.98
C ILE A 1046 -16.90 -17.59 55.16
N LEU A 1047 -17.29 -18.22 54.05
CA LEU A 1047 -18.03 -19.48 54.04
C LEU A 1047 -17.09 -20.60 53.62
N ARG A 1048 -16.83 -21.56 54.50
CA ARG A 1048 -15.90 -22.68 54.27
C ARG A 1048 -16.63 -24.00 54.15
N THR A 1049 -16.17 -24.85 53.23
CA THR A 1049 -16.41 -26.29 53.22
C THR A 1049 -15.11 -26.97 53.58
N LEU A 1050 -15.09 -27.73 54.67
CA LEU A 1050 -13.91 -28.38 55.22
C LEU A 1050 -14.07 -29.90 55.16
N PRO A 1051 -12.96 -30.65 55.03
CA PRO A 1051 -13.00 -32.10 55.11
C PRO A 1051 -13.59 -32.58 56.46
N PRO A 1052 -14.13 -33.80 56.52
CA PRO A 1052 -14.47 -34.45 57.79
C PRO A 1052 -13.21 -34.68 58.62
N ALA A 1053 -13.36 -35.00 59.91
CA ALA A 1053 -12.24 -35.13 60.85
C ALA A 1053 -11.20 -36.20 60.43
N SER A 1054 -11.60 -37.20 59.65
CA SER A 1054 -10.72 -38.22 59.07
C SER A 1054 -9.79 -37.68 57.98
N GLY A 1055 -10.12 -36.52 57.38
CA GLY A 1055 -9.44 -35.98 56.21
C GLY A 1055 -9.82 -36.64 54.88
N ASN A 1056 -10.76 -37.60 54.87
CA ASN A 1056 -11.17 -38.30 53.65
C ASN A 1056 -11.95 -37.34 52.72
N LEU A 1057 -11.47 -37.18 51.49
CA LEU A 1057 -12.05 -36.28 50.48
C LEU A 1057 -12.93 -37.01 49.45
N ASN A 1058 -13.15 -38.32 49.60
CA ASN A 1058 -13.95 -39.09 48.68
C ASN A 1058 -15.38 -38.54 48.59
N ALA A 1059 -15.80 -38.20 47.37
CA ALA A 1059 -17.11 -37.63 47.07
C ALA A 1059 -17.52 -36.48 48.01
N ALA A 1060 -16.58 -35.63 48.44
CA ALA A 1060 -16.86 -34.45 49.25
C ALA A 1060 -17.44 -33.29 48.40
N TRP A 1061 -18.39 -33.63 47.53
CA TRP A 1061 -19.04 -32.75 46.55
C TRP A 1061 -20.12 -31.93 47.24
N SER A 1062 -19.71 -30.96 48.05
CA SER A 1062 -20.60 -29.99 48.69
C SER A 1062 -21.00 -28.85 47.75
N TYR A 1063 -22.12 -28.20 48.03
CA TYR A 1063 -22.56 -27.00 47.33
C TYR A 1063 -23.10 -25.93 48.28
N TRP A 1064 -23.09 -24.69 47.79
CA TRP A 1064 -23.84 -23.56 48.33
C TRP A 1064 -24.86 -23.08 47.29
N ARG A 1065 -26.02 -22.58 47.72
CA ARG A 1065 -27.01 -21.92 46.86
C ARG A 1065 -27.80 -20.87 47.65
N ASP A 1066 -28.51 -20.00 46.93
CA ASP A 1066 -29.35 -18.93 47.52
C ASP A 1066 -28.61 -18.06 48.56
N LEU A 1067 -27.36 -17.71 48.29
CA LEU A 1067 -26.54 -16.89 49.17
C LEU A 1067 -27.09 -15.45 49.21
N LEU A 1068 -27.67 -15.05 50.34
CA LEU A 1068 -28.27 -13.74 50.53
C LEU A 1068 -27.82 -13.12 51.86
N ALA A 1069 -27.52 -11.83 51.83
CA ALA A 1069 -27.31 -11.04 53.02
C ALA A 1069 -28.35 -9.91 53.14
N GLU A 1070 -28.86 -9.73 54.35
CA GLU A 1070 -29.96 -8.81 54.65
C GLU A 1070 -29.59 -7.85 55.81
N PRO A 1071 -30.19 -6.64 55.84
CA PRO A 1071 -30.12 -5.71 56.96
C PRO A 1071 -30.75 -6.21 58.25
#